data_AF-A0A2W6CWL0-F1
#
_entry.id   AF-A0A2W6CWL0-F1
#
_cell.length_a   1.000
_cell.length_b   1.000
_cell.length_c   1.000
_cell.angle_alpha   90.00
_cell.angle_beta   90.00
_cell.angle_gamma   90.00
#
_symmetry.space_group_name_H-M   'P 1'
#
loop_
_entity.id
_entity.type
_entity.pdbx_description
1 polymer ?
#
loop_
_entity_poly.entity_id
_entity_poly.type
_entity_poly.pdbx_seq_one_letter_code
_entity_poly.pdbx_strand_id
1 'polypeptide(L)'
;MAQIRSSGRLRHAAAIAACAVVVLSGASAAAATAAQRVAPHAAGKASPHAAQYYDARVGADAAAKKSLQRRAAEASARTQVTAMRTSLGDQAVVDIDGLTGTPRQVARLDGFLTGPSTGRAADIAMGYVRQHVTAFGMSPADLSTLQPSRDYVDVAGIHHVSFAQRIGGLLVFGNGVKANVTRDGRLISVQGSPVAGQAAPAAATRAAVGSGAQAISRARADLGEQRTAAGPADTAQPVLFLTSAGLRRAWVTITMSAAHPAQHVIDATGRVLYRRSLGSDAGTAAAAPSQSAGATGVAYVYFPAAAHGGTQVPQDFTARGWLAPAANKLSGNNTHTYADENDSNVPEPKEEIPPRQGNSWNYPLVPFHLPNVSFCDNPSPCSWDPNTPFSWRTNRNQNATQVFSFVNNWHDYLATAPIGFTEAAGNFQKKNSSSHGKGGDAVEAQSDDGANTDHGLPDGNHVDNANMNTPPDGTPPTMQMFLQHQPHTTYPAGDPFSPTNVGDEADTVYHEYTHGLSNRLVVDSGGNSTLGNVQAGSMGEAWSDWYAMDYLVAQHLQTETPADGDIVMFQYDGAGVALDRTEPVDCSVGSKSPKCRGTVGAGRGGYTYGDFGKVRGRPEVHSDGEIWAQTLWDLRAALGSKLSESLVTRAMELSPANPSFLDMRNSILQADTAVNGGHARAQVWKVFAHRGMGFFAAAANGDDATPVEDFSLPPAPGTPKGSLTGKVADDATGAGIAGATVAFGGHASGFAGSYATTTTADGTYTISGIIQGTYAKVSASGAGFDGRVKTVSVAPRVNVLDWSLRRDWAAPSGGGAVTNSNGEESASFGCGSAAMIDQSQGSGWSTNRVVTGGAVTPKFMVIKLPVAVNVSEIAIDPTGSCGDDATASTGPYTLETSTNGTTWTVASAGTFTPADRGRFNSPTLTGTAGVRFIRYTMKDSQAVAEGHCAGGTSDASGCDFIDSTELEVYGSPTP
;
A
#
# COMPACT_ATOMS: atom_id res chain seq x y z
N MET A 1 -44.29 12.19 -58.82
CA MET A 1 -45.56 11.89 -58.11
C MET A 1 -45.23 11.83 -56.62
N ALA A 2 -45.76 12.61 -55.70
CA ALA A 2 -46.46 13.90 -55.68
C ALA A 2 -46.26 14.36 -54.21
N GLN A 3 -45.52 15.46 -53.98
CA GLN A 3 -46.08 16.78 -53.60
C GLN A 3 -46.49 16.84 -52.10
N ILE A 4 -46.05 17.80 -51.26
CA ILE A 4 -46.04 19.25 -51.47
C ILE A 4 -45.17 19.95 -50.38
N ARG A 5 -44.27 20.85 -50.85
CA ARG A 5 -44.04 22.27 -50.49
C ARG A 5 -43.78 22.68 -49.02
N SER A 6 -43.03 23.73 -48.70
CA SER A 6 -42.18 24.67 -49.46
C SER A 6 -41.44 25.58 -48.47
N SER A 7 -40.19 25.89 -48.82
CA SER A 7 -39.47 27.17 -48.71
C SER A 7 -40.14 28.39 -48.06
N GLY A 8 -39.35 29.18 -47.34
CA GLY A 8 -39.69 30.59 -47.08
C GLY A 8 -38.63 31.38 -46.33
N ARG A 9 -37.63 31.87 -47.06
CA ARG A 9 -36.66 32.92 -46.63
C ARG A 9 -37.40 34.20 -46.19
N LEU A 10 -36.79 35.02 -45.33
CA LEU A 10 -36.62 36.46 -45.59
C LEU A 10 -35.60 37.11 -44.65
N ARG A 11 -35.03 38.18 -45.19
CA ARG A 11 -33.77 38.88 -44.90
C ARG A 11 -34.05 40.25 -44.26
N HIS A 12 -32.96 40.88 -43.83
CA HIS A 12 -32.74 42.33 -43.61
C HIS A 12 -33.18 42.86 -42.24
N ALA A 13 -32.56 43.88 -41.67
CA ALA A 13 -31.26 44.53 -41.84
C ALA A 13 -31.12 45.48 -40.63
N ALA A 14 -29.89 45.85 -40.35
CA ALA A 14 -29.45 46.71 -39.25
C ALA A 14 -30.06 48.13 -39.25
N ALA A 15 -30.15 48.72 -38.06
CA ALA A 15 -30.01 50.17 -37.87
C ALA A 15 -29.52 50.51 -36.44
N ILE A 16 -28.23 50.80 -36.37
CA ILE A 16 -27.50 51.84 -35.62
C ILE A 16 -28.30 52.69 -34.61
N ALA A 17 -27.80 52.80 -33.37
CA ALA A 17 -27.53 54.08 -32.69
C ALA A 17 -26.70 53.89 -31.41
N ALA A 18 -25.68 54.76 -31.27
CA ALA A 18 -24.73 54.84 -30.17
C ALA A 18 -25.33 55.49 -28.91
N CYS A 19 -24.82 55.11 -27.73
CA CYS A 19 -24.16 56.00 -26.76
C CYS A 19 -23.94 55.28 -25.42
N ALA A 20 -22.88 55.70 -24.74
CA ALA A 20 -22.21 55.01 -23.65
C ALA A 20 -22.63 55.51 -22.25
N VAL A 21 -22.03 54.87 -21.22
CA VAL A 21 -21.65 55.40 -19.88
C VAL A 21 -22.59 55.12 -18.69
N VAL A 22 -22.08 54.21 -17.83
CA VAL A 22 -21.93 54.25 -16.35
C VAL A 22 -23.04 53.75 -15.39
N VAL A 23 -22.71 52.61 -14.77
CA VAL A 23 -22.67 52.23 -13.33
C VAL A 23 -23.65 52.90 -12.35
N LEU A 24 -24.48 52.12 -11.64
CA LEU A 24 -24.36 51.79 -10.19
C LEU A 24 -25.47 50.85 -9.69
N SER A 25 -25.03 49.84 -8.92
CA SER A 25 -25.64 49.15 -7.76
C SER A 25 -27.11 48.71 -7.75
N GLY A 26 -27.32 47.42 -7.45
CA GLY A 26 -28.56 46.89 -6.89
C GLY A 26 -28.36 45.45 -6.39
N ALA A 27 -28.30 45.29 -5.08
CA ALA A 27 -28.25 43.99 -4.39
C ALA A 27 -29.57 43.22 -4.57
N SER A 28 -29.53 41.89 -4.61
CA SER A 28 -30.64 41.01 -4.24
C SER A 28 -30.15 39.59 -3.92
N ALA A 29 -30.50 39.18 -2.70
CA ALA A 29 -30.27 37.94 -1.98
C ALA A 29 -30.31 36.61 -2.78
N ALA A 30 -29.32 35.75 -2.50
CA ALA A 30 -29.43 34.31 -2.68
C ALA A 30 -29.95 33.69 -1.37
N ALA A 31 -31.05 32.95 -1.46
CA ALA A 31 -31.61 32.18 -0.36
C ALA A 31 -30.79 30.90 -0.16
N ALA A 32 -30.23 30.74 1.04
CA ALA A 32 -29.60 29.53 1.51
C ALA A 32 -30.67 28.49 1.87
N THR A 33 -30.57 27.29 1.30
CA THR A 33 -31.22 26.07 1.80
C THR A 33 -30.28 25.36 2.77
N ALA A 34 -30.80 25.05 3.95
CA ALA A 34 -30.08 24.63 5.14
C ALA A 34 -29.36 23.28 4.98
N ALA A 35 -28.06 23.29 5.31
CA ALA A 35 -27.30 22.11 5.68
C ALA A 35 -27.77 21.61 7.06
N GLN A 36 -28.10 20.33 7.17
CA GLN A 36 -28.48 19.69 8.44
C GLN A 36 -27.25 19.59 9.35
N ARG A 37 -27.45 19.99 10.61
CA ARG A 37 -26.47 19.97 11.70
C ARG A 37 -26.32 18.56 12.26
N VAL A 38 -25.09 18.05 12.33
CA VAL A 38 -24.70 16.92 13.18
C VAL A 38 -24.36 17.47 14.58
N ALA A 39 -24.77 16.75 15.62
CA ALA A 39 -24.58 17.09 17.04
C ALA A 39 -23.32 16.40 17.62
N PRO A 40 -22.75 16.89 18.74
CA PRO A 40 -21.31 16.87 19.03
C PRO A 40 -20.76 15.55 19.61
N HIS A 41 -19.59 15.11 19.14
CA HIS A 41 -18.82 13.98 19.67
C HIS A 41 -17.99 14.36 20.91
N ALA A 42 -18.27 13.71 22.04
CA ALA A 42 -17.50 13.85 23.28
C ALA A 42 -16.03 13.47 23.08
N ALA A 43 -15.12 14.25 23.69
CA ALA A 43 -13.67 14.08 23.60
C ALA A 43 -13.20 12.66 23.99
N GLY A 44 -12.91 11.84 22.98
CA GLY A 44 -12.26 10.53 23.11
C GLY A 44 -10.77 10.66 22.86
N LYS A 45 -9.96 9.95 23.66
CA LYS A 45 -8.51 9.84 23.50
C LYS A 45 -8.16 9.33 22.10
N ALA A 46 -7.02 9.77 21.56
CA ALA A 46 -6.41 9.31 20.32
C ALA A 46 -6.69 7.83 20.03
N SER A 47 -7.26 7.56 18.86
CA SER A 47 -7.49 6.21 18.35
C SER A 47 -6.17 5.41 18.34
N PRO A 48 -6.15 4.12 18.74
CA PRO A 48 -4.95 3.29 18.77
C PRO A 48 -4.37 2.92 17.40
N HIS A 49 -4.99 3.34 16.28
CA HIS A 49 -4.57 2.98 14.91
C HIS A 49 -3.19 3.54 14.46
N ALA A 50 -2.43 4.20 15.33
CA ALA A 50 -1.25 5.00 14.98
C ALA A 50 0.13 4.29 14.94
N ALA A 51 0.23 2.95 14.83
CA ALA A 51 1.53 2.27 14.73
C ALA A 51 1.68 1.36 13.50
N GLN A 52 1.23 1.85 12.34
CA GLN A 52 1.35 1.14 11.07
C GLN A 52 2.82 1.02 10.62
N TYR A 53 3.08 -0.05 9.88
CA TYR A 53 4.34 -0.50 9.28
C TYR A 53 5.50 0.53 9.22
N TYR A 54 6.67 0.14 9.73
CA TYR A 54 7.91 0.91 9.61
C TYR A 54 9.01 0.03 9.02
N ASP A 55 9.74 0.53 8.03
CA ASP A 55 10.93 -0.13 7.51
C ASP A 55 12.01 0.91 7.16
N ALA A 56 13.12 0.90 7.89
CA ALA A 56 14.25 1.81 7.71
C ALA A 56 15.02 1.60 6.39
N ARG A 57 14.72 0.57 5.60
CA ARG A 57 15.22 0.38 4.21
C ARG A 57 14.49 1.27 3.22
N VAL A 58 13.20 1.49 3.49
CA VAL A 58 12.27 2.24 2.65
C VAL A 58 11.94 3.61 3.27
N GLY A 59 12.52 3.88 4.45
CA GLY A 59 12.14 4.94 5.37
C GLY A 59 11.84 6.28 4.71
N ALA A 60 10.88 6.99 5.31
CA ALA A 60 10.31 8.26 4.87
C ALA A 60 11.33 9.26 4.30
N ASP A 61 12.55 9.27 4.84
CA ASP A 61 13.70 10.08 4.43
C ASP A 61 13.96 10.04 2.91
N ALA A 62 13.49 11.07 2.21
CA ALA A 62 13.74 11.22 0.78
C ALA A 62 15.22 11.43 0.42
N ALA A 63 16.08 11.86 1.35
CA ALA A 63 17.53 11.86 1.12
C ALA A 63 18.05 10.43 0.94
N ALA A 64 17.55 9.48 1.75
CA ALA A 64 17.85 8.07 1.60
C ALA A 64 17.30 7.52 0.27
N LYS A 65 16.05 7.84 -0.09
CA LYS A 65 15.44 7.42 -1.38
C LYS A 65 16.24 7.92 -2.60
N LYS A 66 16.62 9.20 -2.64
CA LYS A 66 17.48 9.76 -3.70
C LYS A 66 18.85 9.09 -3.75
N SER A 67 19.45 8.82 -2.58
CA SER A 67 20.73 8.10 -2.52
C SER A 67 20.61 6.66 -3.03
N LEU A 68 19.49 5.98 -2.75
CA LEU A 68 19.21 4.63 -3.22
C LEU A 68 19.01 4.61 -4.74
N GLN A 69 18.23 5.54 -5.28
CA GLN A 69 18.05 5.72 -6.73
C GLN A 69 19.40 5.95 -7.43
N ARG A 70 20.26 6.81 -6.87
CA ARG A 70 21.61 7.02 -7.40
C ARG A 70 22.44 5.74 -7.42
N ARG A 71 22.46 5.00 -6.31
CA ARG A 71 23.17 3.71 -6.24
C ARG A 71 22.63 2.68 -7.24
N ALA A 72 21.31 2.62 -7.42
CA ALA A 72 20.68 1.76 -8.42
C ALA A 72 21.08 2.15 -9.85
N ALA A 73 21.15 3.45 -10.16
CA ALA A 73 21.58 3.96 -11.46
C ALA A 73 23.07 3.67 -11.72
N GLU A 74 23.95 3.90 -10.74
CA GLU A 74 25.37 3.57 -10.82
C GLU A 74 25.59 2.06 -11.06
N ALA A 75 24.87 1.22 -10.32
CA ALA A 75 24.95 -0.22 -10.48
C ALA A 75 24.37 -0.69 -11.81
N SER A 76 23.28 -0.08 -12.27
CA SER A 76 22.68 -0.33 -13.59
C SER A 76 23.60 0.03 -14.75
N ALA A 77 24.43 1.07 -14.59
CA ALA A 77 25.37 1.53 -15.61
C ALA A 77 26.65 0.67 -15.70
N ARG A 78 26.84 -0.32 -14.81
CA ARG A 78 27.99 -1.23 -14.88
C ARG A 78 27.99 -2.01 -16.21
N THR A 79 29.18 -2.17 -16.79
CA THR A 79 29.36 -2.84 -18.09
C THR A 79 28.76 -4.24 -18.11
N GLN A 80 28.91 -5.00 -17.02
CA GLN A 80 28.42 -6.38 -16.91
C GLN A 80 26.88 -6.45 -16.86
N VAL A 81 26.23 -5.50 -16.18
CA VAL A 81 24.77 -5.39 -16.14
C VAL A 81 24.22 -5.01 -17.51
N THR A 82 24.87 -4.06 -18.18
CA THR A 82 24.51 -3.65 -19.55
C THR A 82 24.69 -4.80 -20.55
N ALA A 83 25.78 -5.56 -20.44
CA ALA A 83 26.03 -6.73 -21.28
C ALA A 83 24.97 -7.82 -21.05
N MET A 84 24.60 -8.07 -19.78
CA MET A 84 23.53 -9.01 -19.43
C MET A 84 22.19 -8.60 -20.07
N ARG A 85 21.74 -7.35 -19.88
CA ARG A 85 20.53 -6.82 -20.52
C ARG A 85 20.55 -7.01 -22.04
N THR A 86 21.66 -6.65 -22.68
CA THR A 86 21.83 -6.78 -24.13
C THR A 86 21.70 -8.23 -24.58
N SER A 87 22.27 -9.17 -23.83
CA SER A 87 22.19 -10.60 -24.15
C SER A 87 20.78 -11.19 -23.97
N LEU A 88 19.97 -10.60 -23.08
CA LEU A 88 18.60 -11.06 -22.79
C LEU A 88 17.56 -10.50 -23.77
N GLY A 89 17.86 -9.40 -24.47
CA GLY A 89 17.02 -8.83 -25.54
C GLY A 89 16.15 -7.65 -25.09
N ASP A 90 15.29 -7.19 -26.01
CA ASP A 90 14.54 -5.92 -25.87
C ASP A 90 13.48 -5.93 -24.77
N GLN A 91 13.01 -7.12 -24.39
CA GLN A 91 12.03 -7.32 -23.32
C GLN A 91 12.64 -7.96 -22.08
N ALA A 92 13.96 -7.82 -21.91
CA ALA A 92 14.63 -8.15 -20.66
C ALA A 92 14.13 -7.24 -19.54
N VAL A 93 14.09 -7.79 -18.33
CA VAL A 93 13.93 -7.06 -17.08
C VAL A 93 15.19 -7.33 -16.27
N VAL A 94 15.96 -6.30 -15.97
CA VAL A 94 17.10 -6.33 -15.05
C VAL A 94 16.99 -5.10 -14.17
N ASP A 95 16.21 -5.24 -13.11
CA ASP A 95 15.97 -4.22 -12.09
C ASP A 95 17.03 -4.31 -11.01
N ILE A 96 17.60 -3.19 -10.59
CA ILE A 96 18.70 -3.14 -9.61
C ILE A 96 18.20 -2.49 -8.33
N ASP A 97 18.36 -3.20 -7.22
CA ASP A 97 18.04 -2.70 -5.90
C ASP A 97 19.07 -1.63 -5.47
N GLY A 98 18.59 -0.43 -5.16
CA GLY A 98 19.46 0.70 -4.78
C GLY A 98 20.15 0.54 -3.43
N LEU A 99 19.66 -0.36 -2.57
CA LEU A 99 20.20 -0.60 -1.24
C LEU A 99 21.43 -1.50 -1.29
N THR A 100 21.41 -2.51 -2.15
CA THR A 100 22.48 -3.51 -2.29
C THR A 100 23.34 -3.30 -3.54
N GLY A 101 22.83 -2.62 -4.56
CA GLY A 101 23.45 -2.54 -5.88
C GLY A 101 23.49 -3.89 -6.60
N THR A 102 22.62 -4.83 -6.22
CA THR A 102 22.43 -6.16 -6.84
C THR A 102 21.04 -6.23 -7.49
N PRO A 103 20.79 -7.17 -8.43
CA PRO A 103 19.49 -7.25 -9.10
C PRO A 103 18.33 -7.55 -8.14
N ARG A 104 17.34 -6.67 -8.09
CA ARG A 104 16.02 -6.93 -7.47
C ARG A 104 15.26 -7.99 -8.27
N GLN A 105 15.36 -7.92 -9.60
CA GLN A 105 14.75 -8.86 -10.53
C GLN A 105 15.57 -8.98 -11.81
N VAL A 106 15.73 -10.21 -12.29
CA VAL A 106 16.20 -10.57 -13.62
C VAL A 106 15.16 -11.48 -14.24
N ALA A 107 14.60 -11.09 -15.38
CA ALA A 107 13.62 -11.88 -16.12
C ALA A 107 13.62 -11.52 -17.61
N ARG A 108 12.80 -12.22 -18.37
CA ARG A 108 12.39 -11.83 -19.72
C ARG A 108 10.89 -11.81 -19.77
N LEU A 109 10.32 -10.77 -20.37
CA LEU A 109 8.88 -10.75 -20.59
C LEU A 109 8.52 -11.66 -21.75
N ASP A 110 9.41 -11.91 -22.71
CA ASP A 110 9.16 -12.62 -23.98
C ASP A 110 9.71 -14.06 -24.02
N GLY A 111 10.07 -14.63 -22.88
CA GLY A 111 10.65 -15.96 -22.81
C GLY A 111 11.29 -16.28 -21.45
N PHE A 112 12.20 -17.25 -21.47
CA PHE A 112 12.91 -17.74 -20.28
C PHE A 112 14.38 -17.28 -20.30
N LEU A 113 15.01 -17.24 -19.13
CA LEU A 113 16.44 -16.94 -18.97
C LEU A 113 17.34 -18.09 -19.43
N THR A 114 16.82 -19.32 -19.44
CA THR A 114 17.57 -20.52 -19.86
C THR A 114 16.70 -21.43 -20.73
N GLY A 115 17.35 -22.37 -21.45
CA GLY A 115 16.66 -23.48 -22.12
C GLY A 115 16.24 -24.58 -21.14
N PRO A 116 15.48 -25.60 -21.61
CA PRO A 116 15.05 -26.72 -20.76
C PRO A 116 16.22 -27.47 -20.11
N SER A 117 15.99 -28.00 -18.93
CA SER A 117 16.99 -28.72 -18.14
C SER A 117 16.34 -29.82 -17.31
N THR A 118 17.08 -30.90 -17.06
CA THR A 118 16.66 -31.96 -16.12
C THR A 118 17.32 -31.81 -14.75
N GLY A 119 18.05 -30.71 -14.52
CA GLY A 119 18.68 -30.40 -13.24
C GLY A 119 17.66 -30.03 -12.16
N ARG A 120 18.07 -30.10 -10.88
CA ARG A 120 17.22 -29.60 -9.78
C ARG A 120 17.02 -28.09 -9.92
N ALA A 121 15.83 -27.58 -9.60
CA ALA A 121 15.51 -26.16 -9.71
C ALA A 121 16.51 -25.27 -8.97
N ALA A 122 16.92 -25.65 -7.76
CA ALA A 122 17.93 -24.94 -6.98
C ALA A 122 19.31 -24.89 -7.67
N ASP A 123 19.71 -25.97 -8.34
CA ASP A 123 20.99 -26.04 -9.07
C ASP A 123 20.95 -25.19 -10.36
N ILE A 124 19.81 -25.18 -11.05
CA ILE A 124 19.59 -24.32 -12.23
C ILE A 124 19.68 -22.85 -11.83
N ALA A 125 18.97 -22.45 -10.76
CA ALA A 125 18.96 -21.09 -10.25
C ALA A 125 20.37 -20.62 -9.83
N MET A 126 21.04 -21.37 -8.96
CA MET A 126 22.38 -20.98 -8.50
C MET A 126 23.47 -21.17 -9.56
N GLY A 127 23.26 -22.06 -10.54
CA GLY A 127 24.09 -22.18 -11.72
C GLY A 127 24.07 -20.88 -12.54
N TYR A 128 22.88 -20.34 -12.79
CA TYR A 128 22.70 -19.07 -13.49
C TYR A 128 23.32 -17.89 -12.71
N VAL A 129 23.03 -17.77 -11.41
CA VAL A 129 23.64 -16.71 -10.57
C VAL A 129 25.17 -16.79 -10.58
N ARG A 130 25.75 -18.00 -10.51
CA ARG A 130 27.20 -18.20 -10.58
C ARG A 130 27.79 -17.80 -11.92
N GLN A 131 27.11 -18.12 -13.02
CA GLN A 131 27.54 -17.74 -14.37
C GLN A 131 27.51 -16.22 -14.58
N HIS A 132 26.59 -15.53 -13.91
CA HIS A 132 26.39 -14.08 -14.01
C HIS A 132 26.84 -13.30 -12.77
N VAL A 133 27.70 -13.90 -11.92
CA VAL A 133 28.00 -13.39 -10.57
C VAL A 133 28.43 -11.91 -10.54
N THR A 134 29.22 -11.48 -11.53
CA THR A 134 29.67 -10.08 -11.65
C THR A 134 28.56 -9.13 -12.08
N ALA A 135 27.61 -9.59 -12.92
CA ALA A 135 26.43 -8.80 -13.28
C ALA A 135 25.46 -8.67 -12.10
N PHE A 136 25.45 -9.67 -11.21
CA PHE A 136 24.76 -9.59 -9.92
C PHE A 136 25.45 -8.69 -8.90
N GLY A 137 26.60 -8.08 -9.24
CA GLY A 137 27.38 -7.26 -8.31
C GLY A 137 28.06 -8.05 -7.19
N MET A 138 28.13 -9.39 -7.33
CA MET A 138 28.65 -10.32 -6.33
C MET A 138 30.03 -10.87 -6.73
N SER A 139 30.71 -11.46 -5.75
CA SER A 139 31.90 -12.28 -5.92
C SER A 139 31.58 -13.78 -5.71
N PRO A 140 32.46 -14.70 -6.14
CA PRO A 140 32.31 -16.12 -5.82
C PRO A 140 32.25 -16.41 -4.31
N ALA A 141 32.88 -15.58 -3.47
CA ALA A 141 32.83 -15.72 -2.02
C ALA A 141 31.43 -15.40 -1.47
N ASP A 142 30.75 -14.39 -2.03
CA ASP A 142 29.39 -14.01 -1.60
C ASP A 142 28.38 -15.14 -1.85
N LEU A 143 28.59 -15.98 -2.87
CA LEU A 143 27.71 -17.13 -3.14
C LEU A 143 27.68 -18.14 -1.97
N SER A 144 28.75 -18.24 -1.18
CA SER A 144 28.78 -19.12 0.00
C SER A 144 27.88 -18.63 1.14
N THR A 145 27.44 -17.37 1.09
CA THR A 145 26.50 -16.78 2.06
C THR A 145 25.05 -17.15 1.77
N LEU A 146 24.74 -17.62 0.56
CA LEU A 146 23.38 -17.99 0.15
C LEU A 146 23.11 -19.47 0.47
N GLN A 147 22.15 -19.72 1.36
CA GLN A 147 21.79 -21.05 1.81
C GLN A 147 20.36 -21.38 1.40
N PRO A 148 20.09 -22.57 0.82
CA PRO A 148 18.72 -22.98 0.49
C PRO A 148 17.81 -22.85 1.72
N SER A 149 16.67 -22.18 1.56
CA SER A 149 15.69 -21.96 2.63
C SER A 149 14.31 -22.54 2.30
N ARG A 150 13.88 -22.50 1.03
CA ARG A 150 12.58 -23.03 0.59
C ARG A 150 12.67 -23.52 -0.86
N ASP A 151 11.94 -24.57 -1.18
CA ASP A 151 11.61 -25.02 -2.55
C ASP A 151 10.19 -25.55 -2.49
N TYR A 152 9.23 -24.82 -3.06
CA TYR A 152 7.86 -25.30 -3.17
C TYR A 152 7.44 -25.34 -4.63
N VAL A 153 6.62 -26.34 -4.96
CA VAL A 153 6.09 -26.56 -6.30
C VAL A 153 4.63 -26.16 -6.31
N ASP A 154 4.30 -25.34 -7.27
CA ASP A 154 2.99 -24.77 -7.43
C ASP A 154 2.06 -25.68 -8.28
N VAL A 155 0.79 -25.31 -8.46
CA VAL A 155 -0.16 -26.17 -9.21
C VAL A 155 0.13 -26.24 -10.71
N ALA A 156 0.93 -25.32 -11.26
CA ALA A 156 1.44 -25.35 -12.64
C ALA A 156 2.75 -26.16 -12.78
N GLY A 157 3.31 -26.64 -11.66
CA GLY A 157 4.59 -27.34 -11.61
C GLY A 157 5.80 -26.41 -11.64
N ILE A 158 5.64 -25.11 -11.38
CA ILE A 158 6.73 -24.16 -11.21
C ILE A 158 7.33 -24.37 -9.82
N HIS A 159 8.65 -24.51 -9.78
CA HIS A 159 9.44 -24.50 -8.55
C HIS A 159 9.79 -23.07 -8.16
N HIS A 160 9.42 -22.68 -6.94
CA HIS A 160 9.80 -21.41 -6.33
C HIS A 160 10.89 -21.69 -5.28
N VAL A 161 12.14 -21.50 -5.67
CA VAL A 161 13.30 -21.75 -4.81
C VAL A 161 13.77 -20.47 -4.15
N SER A 162 14.06 -20.53 -2.86
CA SER A 162 14.55 -19.41 -2.05
C SER A 162 15.87 -19.79 -1.37
N PHE A 163 16.76 -18.83 -1.28
CA PHE A 163 18.06 -18.90 -0.63
C PHE A 163 18.18 -17.73 0.35
N ALA A 164 18.13 -18.03 1.65
CA ALA A 164 18.35 -17.04 2.69
C ALA A 164 19.84 -16.67 2.75
N GLN A 165 20.16 -15.40 2.92
CA GLN A 165 21.55 -14.97 3.06
C GLN A 165 22.01 -15.01 4.52
N ARG A 166 23.19 -15.56 4.77
CA ARG A 166 23.87 -15.55 6.08
C ARG A 166 25.30 -15.05 5.98
N ILE A 167 25.62 -13.98 6.72
CA ILE A 167 26.97 -13.41 6.79
C ILE A 167 27.48 -13.54 8.23
N GLY A 168 28.62 -14.21 8.41
CA GLY A 168 29.16 -14.51 9.74
C GLY A 168 28.21 -15.37 10.60
N GLY A 169 27.41 -16.23 9.96
CA GLY A 169 26.42 -17.12 10.61
C GLY A 169 25.06 -16.46 10.91
N LEU A 170 24.97 -15.13 10.84
CA LEU A 170 23.75 -14.37 11.09
C LEU A 170 22.92 -14.24 9.82
N LEU A 171 21.60 -14.44 9.94
CA LEU A 171 20.65 -14.21 8.86
C LEU A 171 20.62 -12.72 8.49
N VAL A 172 20.68 -12.39 7.21
CA VAL A 172 20.44 -11.04 6.71
C VAL A 172 18.93 -10.90 6.46
N PHE A 173 18.26 -10.11 7.29
CA PHE A 173 16.81 -9.99 7.30
C PHE A 173 16.26 -9.43 5.97
N GLY A 174 15.42 -10.20 5.30
CA GLY A 174 14.79 -9.86 4.02
C GLY A 174 15.72 -9.87 2.79
N ASN A 175 16.99 -10.27 2.95
CA ASN A 175 17.95 -10.34 1.85
C ASN A 175 18.32 -11.80 1.53
N GLY A 176 18.35 -12.11 0.23
CA GLY A 176 18.52 -13.46 -0.28
C GLY A 176 18.27 -13.51 -1.77
N VAL A 177 18.22 -14.71 -2.32
CA VAL A 177 17.86 -14.95 -3.72
C VAL A 177 16.60 -15.80 -3.77
N LYS A 178 15.62 -15.41 -4.58
CA LYS A 178 14.49 -16.24 -5.00
C LYS A 178 14.62 -16.50 -6.49
N ALA A 179 14.23 -17.68 -6.95
CA ALA A 179 14.18 -17.97 -8.38
C ALA A 179 13.02 -18.90 -8.70
N ASN A 180 12.50 -18.76 -9.92
CA ASN A 180 11.33 -19.48 -10.37
C ASN A 180 11.71 -20.32 -11.59
N VAL A 181 11.47 -21.63 -11.53
CA VAL A 181 11.88 -22.60 -12.56
C VAL A 181 10.67 -23.41 -12.99
N THR A 182 10.38 -23.47 -14.29
CA THR A 182 9.27 -24.25 -14.83
C THR A 182 9.44 -25.75 -14.55
N ARG A 183 8.35 -26.51 -14.70
CA ARG A 183 8.32 -27.98 -14.59
C ARG A 183 9.36 -28.69 -15.48
N ASP A 184 9.70 -28.11 -16.64
CA ASP A 184 10.70 -28.63 -17.58
C ASP A 184 12.09 -27.97 -17.44
N GLY A 185 12.34 -27.34 -16.29
CA GLY A 185 13.66 -26.85 -15.88
C GLY A 185 14.12 -25.58 -16.57
N ARG A 186 13.21 -24.74 -17.10
CA ARG A 186 13.55 -23.42 -17.64
C ARG A 186 13.46 -22.38 -16.53
N LEU A 187 14.51 -21.58 -16.39
CA LEU A 187 14.54 -20.47 -15.43
C LEU A 187 13.69 -19.30 -15.93
N ILE A 188 12.63 -18.97 -15.20
CA ILE A 188 11.70 -17.87 -15.50
C ILE A 188 12.32 -16.55 -15.04
N SER A 189 12.71 -16.48 -13.77
CA SER A 189 13.25 -15.28 -13.15
C SER A 189 14.17 -15.58 -11.98
N VAL A 190 15.06 -14.64 -11.68
CA VAL A 190 15.87 -14.57 -10.47
C VAL A 190 15.57 -13.25 -9.78
N GLN A 191 15.36 -13.27 -8.49
CA GLN A 191 14.86 -12.16 -7.68
C GLN A 191 15.59 -12.10 -6.34
N GLY A 192 15.39 -10.99 -5.65
CA GLY A 192 15.94 -10.75 -4.32
C GLY A 192 17.29 -10.05 -4.39
N SER A 193 17.52 -9.17 -3.44
CA SER A 193 18.70 -8.30 -3.38
C SER A 193 19.70 -8.82 -2.34
N PRO A 194 20.60 -9.78 -2.67
CA PRO A 194 21.63 -10.21 -1.74
C PRO A 194 22.63 -9.08 -1.47
N VAL A 195 23.18 -9.06 -0.27
CA VAL A 195 24.23 -8.10 0.11
C VAL A 195 25.58 -8.62 -0.38
N ALA A 196 26.30 -7.82 -1.16
CA ALA A 196 27.60 -8.20 -1.73
C ALA A 196 28.78 -7.53 -1.01
N GLY A 197 29.89 -8.27 -0.85
CA GLY A 197 31.18 -7.72 -0.44
C GLY A 197 31.25 -7.16 0.99
N GLN A 198 30.27 -7.48 1.84
CA GLN A 198 30.20 -6.96 3.20
C GLN A 198 30.54 -8.02 4.23
N ALA A 199 31.42 -7.67 5.17
CA ALA A 199 31.67 -8.48 6.36
C ALA A 199 30.60 -8.20 7.43
N ALA A 200 30.31 -9.18 8.29
CA ALA A 200 29.45 -8.94 9.45
C ALA A 200 30.10 -7.86 10.34
N PRO A 201 29.39 -6.77 10.69
CA PRO A 201 29.91 -5.77 11.61
C PRO A 201 30.38 -6.41 12.92
N ALA A 202 31.43 -5.86 13.53
CA ALA A 202 31.85 -6.28 14.87
C ALA A 202 30.73 -6.02 15.88
N ALA A 203 30.65 -6.84 16.93
CA ALA A 203 29.75 -6.54 18.04
C ALA A 203 30.17 -5.21 18.69
N ALA A 204 29.19 -4.35 19.00
CA ALA A 204 29.47 -3.08 19.67
C ALA A 204 30.09 -3.35 21.05
N THR A 205 31.17 -2.63 21.38
CA THR A 205 31.86 -2.74 22.68
C THR A 205 31.02 -2.20 23.84
N ARG A 206 30.05 -1.32 23.55
CA ARG A 206 28.97 -0.87 24.44
C ARG A 206 27.65 -0.88 23.67
N ALA A 207 26.79 -1.85 23.96
CA ALA A 207 25.45 -1.95 23.37
C ALA A 207 24.39 -1.62 24.40
N ALA A 208 23.39 -0.81 24.02
CA ALA A 208 22.18 -0.61 24.83
C ALA A 208 21.30 -1.86 24.80
N VAL A 209 21.32 -2.60 23.67
CA VAL A 209 20.65 -3.89 23.49
C VAL A 209 21.71 -4.95 23.19
N GLY A 210 22.07 -5.74 24.20
CA GLY A 210 23.07 -6.81 24.12
C GLY A 210 22.50 -8.23 24.11
N SER A 211 21.20 -8.40 24.34
CA SER A 211 20.51 -9.69 24.43
C SER A 211 19.11 -9.64 23.83
N GLY A 212 18.58 -10.81 23.44
CA GLY A 212 17.23 -10.93 22.92
C GLY A 212 16.15 -10.42 23.89
N ALA A 213 16.32 -10.65 25.19
CA ALA A 213 15.40 -10.14 26.21
C ALA A 213 15.36 -8.60 26.27
N GLN A 214 16.51 -7.94 26.11
CA GLN A 214 16.58 -6.47 26.02
C GLN A 214 15.97 -5.95 24.71
N ALA A 215 16.11 -6.70 23.61
CA ALA A 215 15.48 -6.35 22.34
C ALA A 215 13.95 -6.43 22.45
N ILE A 216 13.42 -7.53 22.98
CA ILE A 216 11.98 -7.70 23.26
C ILE A 216 11.47 -6.57 24.16
N SER A 217 12.24 -6.22 25.20
CA SER A 217 11.87 -5.12 26.08
C SER A 217 11.75 -3.79 25.37
N ARG A 218 12.66 -3.51 24.44
CA ARG A 218 12.60 -2.31 23.62
C ARG A 218 11.45 -2.34 22.60
N ALA A 219 11.13 -3.51 22.04
CA ALA A 219 10.00 -3.68 21.12
C ALA A 219 8.67 -3.39 21.82
N ARG A 220 8.45 -3.97 23.00
CA ARG A 220 7.27 -3.71 23.83
C ARG A 220 7.18 -2.24 24.28
N ALA A 221 8.31 -1.63 24.63
CA ALA A 221 8.35 -0.20 24.97
C ALA A 221 7.99 0.70 23.78
N ASP A 222 8.44 0.35 22.59
CA ASP A 222 8.13 1.06 21.35
C ASP A 222 6.65 0.96 20.96
N LEU A 223 5.99 -0.14 21.33
CA LEU A 223 4.53 -0.31 21.23
C LEU A 223 3.74 0.41 22.36
N GLY A 224 4.42 1.13 23.25
CA GLY A 224 3.77 1.84 24.37
C GLY A 224 3.31 0.94 25.52
N GLU A 225 3.79 -0.30 25.61
CA GLU A 225 3.37 -1.23 26.65
C GLU A 225 3.87 -0.83 28.05
N GLN A 226 2.98 -0.94 29.04
CA GLN A 226 3.31 -0.71 30.45
C GLN A 226 4.26 -1.78 31.01
N ARG A 227 4.21 -3.01 30.46
CA ARG A 227 5.09 -4.12 30.85
C ARG A 227 6.00 -4.51 29.70
N THR A 228 7.28 -4.23 29.86
CA THR A 228 8.30 -4.45 28.82
C THR A 228 9.17 -5.68 29.08
N ALA A 229 8.78 -6.60 29.95
CA ALA A 229 9.54 -7.83 30.16
C ALA A 229 9.14 -8.89 29.12
N ALA A 230 10.09 -9.72 28.68
CA ALA A 230 9.83 -10.77 27.70
C ALA A 230 8.82 -11.82 28.22
N GLY A 231 7.84 -12.17 27.39
CA GLY A 231 6.85 -13.21 27.61
C GLY A 231 7.29 -14.59 27.07
N PRO A 232 6.56 -15.67 27.42
CA PRO A 232 6.92 -17.04 27.05
C PRO A 232 6.73 -17.35 25.55
N ALA A 233 5.87 -16.61 24.85
CA ALA A 233 5.66 -16.73 23.40
C ALA A 233 6.52 -15.76 22.57
N ASP A 234 7.26 -14.86 23.24
CA ASP A 234 8.12 -13.92 22.54
C ASP A 234 9.36 -14.64 22.01
N THR A 235 9.76 -14.31 20.78
CA THR A 235 11.01 -14.80 20.21
C THR A 235 11.94 -13.64 19.88
N ALA A 236 13.24 -13.91 19.96
CA ALA A 236 14.26 -12.98 19.53
C ALA A 236 15.38 -13.76 18.83
N GLN A 237 15.68 -13.40 17.59
CA GLN A 237 16.77 -13.99 16.82
C GLN A 237 17.76 -12.91 16.41
N PRO A 238 19.08 -13.13 16.60
CA PRO A 238 20.07 -12.19 16.11
C PRO A 238 20.12 -12.22 14.58
N VAL A 239 20.08 -11.04 13.97
CA VAL A 239 20.08 -10.84 12.52
C VAL A 239 21.04 -9.72 12.14
N LEU A 240 21.32 -9.64 10.84
CA LEU A 240 21.85 -8.46 10.19
C LEU A 240 20.72 -7.75 9.48
N PHE A 241 20.62 -6.43 9.62
CA PHE A 241 19.66 -5.61 8.92
C PHE A 241 20.41 -4.59 8.08
N LEU A 242 20.12 -4.54 6.77
CA LEU A 242 20.74 -3.57 5.88
C LEU A 242 19.99 -2.24 5.97
N THR A 243 20.70 -1.15 6.20
CA THR A 243 20.15 0.22 6.14
C THR A 243 20.81 0.98 5.00
N SER A 244 20.28 2.16 4.65
CA SER A 244 20.90 3.04 3.64
C SER A 244 22.35 3.41 3.94
N ALA A 245 22.76 3.35 5.22
CA ALA A 245 24.11 3.59 5.73
C ALA A 245 24.98 2.32 5.87
N GLY A 246 24.45 1.13 5.59
CA GLY A 246 25.16 -0.16 5.67
C GLY A 246 24.53 -1.17 6.63
N LEU A 247 25.19 -2.32 6.79
CA LEU A 247 24.73 -3.42 7.65
C LEU A 247 24.80 -3.04 9.13
N ARG A 248 23.75 -3.40 9.87
CA ARG A 248 23.70 -3.30 11.33
C ARG A 248 23.43 -4.67 11.94
N ARG A 249 24.10 -4.98 13.05
CA ARG A 249 23.66 -6.08 13.93
C ARG A 249 22.39 -5.65 14.64
N ALA A 250 21.39 -6.51 14.59
CA ALA A 250 20.09 -6.30 15.19
C ALA A 250 19.50 -7.60 15.71
N TRP A 251 18.34 -7.50 16.33
CA TRP A 251 17.50 -8.62 16.73
C TRP A 251 16.18 -8.49 16.02
N VAL A 252 15.76 -9.51 15.29
CA VAL A 252 14.34 -9.63 14.93
C VAL A 252 13.63 -10.19 16.15
N THR A 253 12.58 -9.50 16.60
CA THR A 253 11.76 -9.93 17.72
C THR A 253 10.33 -10.14 17.24
N ILE A 254 9.68 -11.14 17.79
CA ILE A 254 8.24 -11.36 17.66
C ILE A 254 7.70 -11.28 19.08
N THR A 255 6.80 -10.35 19.36
CA THR A 255 6.20 -10.15 20.69
C THR A 255 4.79 -10.72 20.75
N MET A 256 4.65 -12.06 20.71
CA MET A 256 3.36 -12.75 20.58
C MET A 256 2.47 -12.69 21.84
N SER A 257 2.96 -12.28 23.01
CA SER A 257 2.11 -12.15 24.22
C SER A 257 2.01 -10.69 24.70
N ALA A 258 1.98 -9.77 23.74
CA ALA A 258 1.86 -8.33 23.95
C ALA A 258 0.42 -7.90 23.70
N ALA A 259 -0.01 -6.78 24.29
CA ALA A 259 -1.30 -6.17 23.94
C ALA A 259 -1.39 -5.83 22.44
N HIS A 260 -0.24 -5.66 21.79
CA HIS A 260 -0.12 -5.45 20.34
C HIS A 260 0.96 -6.40 19.82
N PRO A 261 0.64 -7.65 19.43
CA PRO A 261 1.62 -8.54 18.85
C PRO A 261 2.27 -7.86 17.64
N ALA A 262 3.59 -7.99 17.50
CA ALA A 262 4.33 -7.29 16.45
C ALA A 262 5.66 -7.98 16.13
N GLN A 263 6.12 -7.78 14.89
CA GLN A 263 7.47 -8.09 14.47
C GLN A 263 8.28 -6.80 14.49
N HIS A 264 9.39 -6.77 15.23
CA HIS A 264 10.35 -5.67 15.17
C HIS A 264 11.71 -6.15 14.73
N VAL A 265 12.50 -5.25 14.16
CA VAL A 265 13.96 -5.40 14.10
C VAL A 265 14.59 -4.26 14.89
N ILE A 266 15.37 -4.57 15.93
CA ILE A 266 15.94 -3.58 16.86
C ILE A 266 17.47 -3.69 16.88
N ASP A 267 18.16 -2.57 16.63
CA ASP A 267 19.62 -2.54 16.61
C ASP A 267 20.26 -2.46 18.01
N ALA A 268 21.59 -2.61 18.06
CA ALA A 268 22.35 -2.58 19.31
C ALA A 268 22.26 -1.25 20.10
N THR A 269 21.82 -0.15 19.47
CA THR A 269 21.57 1.15 20.12
C THR A 269 20.14 1.24 20.69
N GLY A 270 19.29 0.27 20.37
CA GLY A 270 17.88 0.24 20.72
C GLY A 270 16.99 0.93 19.68
N ARG A 271 17.52 1.32 18.52
CA ARG A 271 16.71 1.93 17.46
C ARG A 271 15.89 0.85 16.74
N VAL A 272 14.60 1.09 16.58
CA VAL A 272 13.73 0.28 15.72
C VAL A 272 14.12 0.53 14.26
N LEU A 273 14.36 -0.54 13.52
CA LEU A 273 14.73 -0.55 12.10
C LEU A 273 13.60 -1.12 11.22
N TYR A 274 12.73 -1.93 11.81
CA TYR A 274 11.57 -2.50 11.15
C TYR A 274 10.49 -2.71 12.22
N ARG A 275 9.23 -2.48 11.89
CA ARG A 275 8.07 -2.76 12.73
C ARG A 275 6.89 -3.12 11.84
N ARG A 276 6.19 -4.18 12.18
CA ARG A 276 4.87 -4.50 11.63
C ARG A 276 4.01 -5.07 12.76
N SER A 277 2.77 -4.63 12.88
CA SER A 277 1.79 -5.27 13.77
C SER A 277 1.51 -6.71 13.30
N LEU A 278 1.40 -7.64 14.24
CA LEU A 278 1.10 -9.06 14.08
C LEU A 278 -0.16 -9.46 14.88
N GLY A 279 -0.98 -8.49 15.30
CA GLY A 279 -1.92 -8.69 16.39
C GLY A 279 -3.04 -9.68 16.14
N SER A 280 -2.96 -10.84 16.81
CA SER A 280 -4.06 -11.60 17.45
C SER A 280 -3.53 -12.78 18.29
N ASP A 281 -4.22 -13.16 19.37
CA ASP A 281 -3.77 -14.12 20.40
C ASP A 281 -4.56 -15.46 20.37
N ALA A 282 -4.02 -16.49 19.70
CA ALA A 282 -4.57 -17.85 19.77
C ALA A 282 -3.98 -18.71 20.91
N GLY A 283 -4.84 -19.41 21.66
CA GLY A 283 -4.50 -20.42 22.67
C GLY A 283 -5.19 -21.78 22.46
N THR A 284 -4.40 -22.85 22.33
CA THR A 284 -4.81 -24.21 21.93
C THR A 284 -5.40 -25.11 23.04
N ALA A 285 -6.29 -26.07 22.69
CA ALA A 285 -6.38 -27.41 23.33
C ALA A 285 -7.12 -28.46 22.46
N ALA A 286 -6.80 -29.75 22.65
CA ALA A 286 -7.13 -30.88 21.77
C ALA A 286 -8.03 -31.99 22.40
N ALA A 287 -8.90 -32.56 21.54
CA ALA A 287 -9.45 -33.93 21.34
C ALA A 287 -9.89 -34.90 22.49
N ALA A 288 -11.10 -35.48 22.35
CA ALA A 288 -11.46 -36.93 22.48
C ALA A 288 -12.96 -37.22 22.08
N PRO A 289 -13.42 -38.50 21.90
CA PRO A 289 -14.36 -38.92 20.82
C PRO A 289 -15.75 -39.47 21.25
N SER A 290 -16.73 -39.59 20.33
CA SER A 290 -17.68 -40.72 20.14
C SER A 290 -18.83 -40.39 19.14
N GLN A 291 -19.42 -41.45 18.57
CA GLN A 291 -20.27 -41.57 17.38
C GLN A 291 -21.71 -41.02 17.48
N SER A 292 -22.18 -40.27 16.47
CA SER A 292 -23.44 -40.46 15.68
C SER A 292 -23.90 -39.14 15.01
N ALA A 293 -24.25 -39.17 13.72
CA ALA A 293 -24.67 -38.05 12.84
C ALA A 293 -23.63 -36.92 12.70
N GLY A 294 -23.24 -36.57 11.46
CA GLY A 294 -22.21 -35.55 11.21
C GLY A 294 -22.59 -34.17 11.75
N ALA A 295 -21.59 -33.31 11.95
CA ALA A 295 -21.78 -31.91 12.27
C ALA A 295 -22.38 -31.15 11.07
N THR A 296 -23.44 -30.39 11.30
CA THR A 296 -24.21 -29.67 10.26
C THR A 296 -24.51 -28.23 10.66
N GLY A 297 -24.90 -27.39 9.72
CA GLY A 297 -25.40 -26.04 10.00
C GLY A 297 -26.31 -25.51 8.89
N VAL A 298 -26.80 -24.28 9.04
CA VAL A 298 -27.45 -23.55 7.95
C VAL A 298 -26.73 -22.22 7.74
N ALA A 299 -26.52 -21.85 6.48
CA ALA A 299 -25.82 -20.63 6.10
C ALA A 299 -26.34 -20.13 4.74
N TYR A 300 -26.32 -18.82 4.53
CA TYR A 300 -26.44 -18.20 3.23
C TYR A 300 -25.24 -18.56 2.35
N VAL A 301 -25.44 -18.54 1.04
CA VAL A 301 -24.36 -18.75 0.06
C VAL A 301 -23.84 -17.42 -0.49
N TYR A 302 -24.64 -16.35 -0.35
CA TYR A 302 -24.24 -14.99 -0.71
C TYR A 302 -24.51 -13.99 0.43
N PHE A 303 -25.73 -13.48 0.57
CA PHE A 303 -26.13 -12.63 1.70
C PHE A 303 -27.65 -12.70 1.93
N PRO A 304 -28.16 -12.34 3.12
CA PRO A 304 -29.59 -12.41 3.42
C PRO A 304 -30.48 -11.70 2.39
N ALA A 305 -31.49 -12.41 1.87
CA ALA A 305 -32.45 -11.90 0.89
C ALA A 305 -31.88 -11.49 -0.50
N ALA A 306 -30.62 -11.82 -0.81
CA ALA A 306 -30.14 -11.83 -2.18
C ALA A 306 -31.05 -12.66 -3.10
N ALA A 307 -31.27 -12.18 -4.34
CA ALA A 307 -32.10 -12.88 -5.33
C ALA A 307 -31.62 -14.31 -5.60
N HIS A 308 -30.30 -14.52 -5.56
CA HIS A 308 -29.64 -15.82 -5.64
C HIS A 308 -28.74 -16.00 -4.41
N GLY A 309 -28.84 -17.13 -3.73
CA GLY A 309 -28.03 -17.42 -2.54
C GLY A 309 -28.50 -16.78 -1.22
N GLY A 310 -29.59 -16.00 -1.24
CA GLY A 310 -30.09 -15.27 -0.07
C GLY A 310 -31.10 -16.00 0.81
N THR A 311 -31.23 -17.31 0.63
CA THR A 311 -31.92 -18.21 1.57
C THR A 311 -30.88 -19.10 2.25
N GLN A 312 -30.94 -19.24 3.57
CA GLN A 312 -30.04 -20.17 4.26
C GLN A 312 -30.30 -21.60 3.78
N VAL A 313 -29.22 -22.30 3.45
CA VAL A 313 -29.26 -23.69 3.02
C VAL A 313 -28.56 -24.59 4.03
N PRO A 314 -29.00 -25.84 4.21
CA PRO A 314 -28.28 -26.82 5.03
C PRO A 314 -26.87 -27.08 4.48
N GLN A 315 -25.88 -27.12 5.37
CA GLN A 315 -24.49 -27.47 5.10
C GLN A 315 -24.09 -28.67 5.96
N ASP A 316 -23.47 -29.68 5.35
CA ASP A 316 -22.85 -30.80 6.07
C ASP A 316 -21.36 -30.52 6.26
N PHE A 317 -21.01 -29.98 7.43
CA PHE A 317 -19.64 -29.60 7.76
C PHE A 317 -18.72 -30.83 7.90
N THR A 318 -19.26 -31.98 8.26
CA THR A 318 -18.49 -33.23 8.35
C THR A 318 -18.21 -33.81 6.98
N ALA A 319 -19.21 -33.89 6.10
CA ALA A 319 -19.01 -34.40 4.74
C ALA A 319 -18.03 -33.55 3.94
N ARG A 320 -17.97 -32.24 4.22
CA ARG A 320 -17.00 -31.30 3.65
C ARG A 320 -15.62 -31.34 4.34
N GLY A 321 -15.48 -32.06 5.45
CA GLY A 321 -14.22 -32.16 6.20
C GLY A 321 -13.87 -30.92 7.05
N TRP A 322 -14.79 -29.96 7.19
CA TRP A 322 -14.58 -28.73 7.95
C TRP A 322 -14.62 -28.97 9.46
N LEU A 323 -15.51 -29.85 9.93
CA LEU A 323 -15.63 -30.25 11.33
C LEU A 323 -15.62 -31.77 11.49
N ALA A 324 -15.10 -32.23 12.62
CA ALA A 324 -15.27 -33.63 13.03
C ALA A 324 -16.75 -33.93 13.34
N PRO A 325 -17.22 -35.18 13.15
CA PRO A 325 -18.61 -35.55 13.40
C PRO A 325 -19.13 -35.20 14.80
N ALA A 326 -18.26 -35.19 15.81
CA ALA A 326 -18.58 -34.90 17.21
C ALA A 326 -18.10 -33.51 17.67
N ALA A 327 -17.89 -32.57 16.73
CA ALA A 327 -17.51 -31.21 17.07
C ALA A 327 -18.60 -30.56 17.93
N ASN A 328 -18.16 -29.83 18.96
CA ASN A 328 -19.02 -29.07 19.88
C ASN A 328 -18.74 -27.56 19.84
N LYS A 329 -17.89 -27.13 18.89
CA LYS A 329 -17.56 -25.74 18.59
C LYS A 329 -17.18 -25.60 17.12
N LEU A 330 -17.24 -24.38 16.59
CA LEU A 330 -16.82 -24.03 15.22
C LEU A 330 -15.29 -23.93 15.11
N SER A 331 -14.59 -25.03 15.38
CA SER A 331 -13.12 -25.10 15.33
C SER A 331 -12.70 -26.32 14.50
N GLY A 332 -12.26 -26.04 13.28
CA GLY A 332 -11.91 -27.01 12.25
C GLY A 332 -10.42 -27.02 11.91
N ASN A 333 -10.09 -27.61 10.76
CA ASN A 333 -8.72 -27.55 10.25
C ASN A 333 -8.38 -26.21 9.62
N ASN A 334 -9.34 -25.53 9.01
CA ASN A 334 -9.10 -24.32 8.21
C ASN A 334 -9.32 -23.03 9.02
N THR A 335 -10.19 -23.08 10.04
CA THR A 335 -10.53 -21.92 10.87
C THR A 335 -11.03 -22.33 12.25
N HIS A 336 -10.81 -21.45 13.23
CA HIS A 336 -11.58 -21.39 14.47
C HIS A 336 -12.39 -20.09 14.46
N THR A 337 -13.72 -20.21 14.51
CA THR A 337 -14.64 -19.06 14.54
C THR A 337 -15.25 -18.88 15.93
N TYR A 338 -15.17 -17.67 16.45
CA TYR A 338 -15.72 -17.23 17.74
C TYR A 338 -16.15 -15.76 17.65
N ALA A 339 -16.83 -15.21 18.65
CA ALA A 339 -17.43 -13.87 18.48
C ALA A 339 -16.51 -12.69 18.82
N ASP A 340 -15.64 -12.83 19.82
CA ASP A 340 -14.73 -11.77 20.31
C ASP A 340 -15.40 -10.44 20.66
N GLU A 341 -16.49 -10.51 21.44
CA GLU A 341 -17.32 -9.34 21.76
C GLU A 341 -16.58 -8.22 22.52
N ASN A 342 -15.33 -8.43 22.93
CA ASN A 342 -14.57 -7.54 23.81
C ASN A 342 -13.21 -7.10 23.22
N ASP A 343 -12.94 -7.39 21.94
CA ASP A 343 -11.68 -7.08 21.25
C ASP A 343 -10.45 -7.61 22.01
N SER A 344 -10.55 -8.82 22.55
CA SER A 344 -9.43 -9.45 23.26
C SER A 344 -8.49 -10.19 22.32
N ASN A 345 -8.96 -10.51 21.11
CA ASN A 345 -8.28 -11.40 20.17
C ASN A 345 -8.05 -12.81 20.73
N VAL A 346 -8.82 -13.21 21.76
CA VAL A 346 -8.69 -14.51 22.45
C VAL A 346 -10.03 -15.24 22.43
N PRO A 347 -10.07 -16.54 22.07
CA PRO A 347 -11.30 -17.32 22.11
C PRO A 347 -11.67 -17.66 23.56
N GLU A 348 -12.40 -16.76 24.23
CA GLU A 348 -12.86 -17.02 25.60
C GLU A 348 -13.99 -18.06 25.61
N PRO A 349 -14.19 -18.82 26.72
CA PRO A 349 -15.27 -19.81 26.79
C PRO A 349 -16.68 -19.24 26.56
N LYS A 350 -16.91 -17.95 26.86
CA LYS A 350 -18.16 -17.24 26.55
C LYS A 350 -18.24 -16.77 25.10
N GLU A 351 -17.08 -16.62 24.45
CA GLU A 351 -16.74 -16.39 23.03
C GLU A 351 -17.18 -17.51 22.06
N GLU A 352 -17.05 -18.75 22.54
CA GLU A 352 -17.26 -19.97 21.76
C GLU A 352 -18.73 -20.17 21.36
N ILE A 353 -18.95 -20.73 20.17
CA ILE A 353 -20.28 -20.90 19.58
C ILE A 353 -20.72 -22.37 19.68
N PRO A 354 -21.59 -22.71 20.65
CA PRO A 354 -22.05 -24.09 20.80
C PRO A 354 -23.04 -24.46 19.70
N PRO A 355 -23.18 -25.75 19.37
CA PRO A 355 -24.26 -26.22 18.51
C PRO A 355 -25.61 -26.00 19.20
N ARG A 356 -26.65 -25.71 18.41
CA ARG A 356 -28.00 -25.44 18.91
C ARG A 356 -28.65 -26.71 19.49
N GLN A 357 -28.50 -27.84 18.78
CA GLN A 357 -28.99 -29.15 19.21
C GLN A 357 -28.12 -30.24 18.59
N GLY A 358 -27.67 -31.21 19.39
CA GLY A 358 -26.71 -32.23 18.92
C GLY A 358 -25.43 -31.56 18.42
N ASN A 359 -24.97 -31.94 17.21
CA ASN A 359 -23.82 -31.33 16.55
C ASN A 359 -24.26 -30.37 15.42
N SER A 360 -25.39 -29.68 15.59
CA SER A 360 -25.99 -28.84 14.54
C SER A 360 -26.04 -27.36 14.90
N TRP A 361 -25.47 -26.51 14.03
CA TRP A 361 -25.50 -25.04 14.08
C TRP A 361 -26.63 -24.48 13.21
N ASN A 362 -27.87 -24.86 13.52
CA ASN A 362 -29.05 -24.39 12.78
C ASN A 362 -29.59 -23.10 13.39
N TYR A 363 -28.86 -22.00 13.20
CA TYR A 363 -29.22 -20.68 13.69
C TYR A 363 -29.81 -19.84 12.54
N PRO A 364 -31.14 -19.63 12.51
CA PRO A 364 -31.75 -18.74 11.53
C PRO A 364 -31.51 -17.28 11.89
N LEU A 365 -31.36 -16.41 10.89
CA LEU A 365 -31.34 -14.96 11.10
C LEU A 365 -32.68 -14.50 11.67
N VAL A 366 -32.65 -13.70 12.72
CA VAL A 366 -33.81 -13.05 13.33
C VAL A 366 -33.76 -11.57 12.93
N PRO A 367 -34.60 -11.11 11.98
CA PRO A 367 -34.53 -9.75 11.48
C PRO A 367 -35.00 -8.73 12.54
N PHE A 368 -34.37 -7.56 12.53
CA PHE A 368 -34.75 -6.38 13.31
C PHE A 368 -35.53 -5.40 12.45
N HIS A 369 -36.65 -4.92 13.01
CA HIS A 369 -37.50 -3.90 12.39
C HIS A 369 -37.16 -2.55 13.02
N LEU A 370 -36.48 -1.68 12.28
CA LEU A 370 -35.99 -0.40 12.79
C LEU A 370 -36.88 0.78 12.33
N PRO A 371 -37.26 1.70 13.24
CA PRO A 371 -38.07 2.85 12.87
C PRO A 371 -37.39 3.72 11.80
N ASN A 372 -38.10 4.03 10.71
CA ASN A 372 -37.63 4.87 9.60
C ASN A 372 -36.48 4.30 8.75
N VAL A 373 -36.20 2.99 8.85
CA VAL A 373 -35.20 2.28 8.04
C VAL A 373 -35.90 1.23 7.18
N SER A 374 -36.58 1.68 6.11
CA SER A 374 -37.52 0.83 5.37
C SER A 374 -36.90 -0.38 4.68
N PHE A 375 -35.59 -0.36 4.38
CA PHE A 375 -34.94 -1.50 3.73
C PHE A 375 -34.80 -2.71 4.68
N CYS A 376 -34.75 -2.49 6.01
CA CYS A 376 -34.75 -3.56 7.02
C CYS A 376 -35.97 -4.49 6.92
N ASP A 377 -37.08 -3.99 6.34
CA ASP A 377 -38.30 -4.77 6.14
C ASP A 377 -38.36 -5.42 4.75
N ASN A 378 -37.71 -4.81 3.75
CA ASN A 378 -37.62 -5.29 2.37
C ASN A 378 -36.67 -4.37 1.55
N PRO A 379 -35.65 -4.88 0.83
CA PRO A 379 -35.27 -6.28 0.69
C PRO A 379 -34.28 -6.79 1.73
N SER A 380 -33.51 -5.92 2.40
CA SER A 380 -32.31 -6.31 3.17
C SER A 380 -32.60 -6.31 4.68
N PRO A 381 -32.84 -7.48 5.32
CA PRO A 381 -33.17 -7.54 6.74
C PRO A 381 -32.03 -7.01 7.61
N CYS A 382 -32.32 -6.19 8.61
CA CYS A 382 -31.30 -5.76 9.59
C CYS A 382 -31.06 -6.86 10.63
N SER A 383 -29.83 -7.04 11.09
CA SER A 383 -29.46 -8.12 12.02
C SER A 383 -29.31 -7.66 13.47
N TRP A 384 -29.35 -6.36 13.74
CA TRP A 384 -29.31 -5.82 15.09
C TRP A 384 -29.97 -4.43 15.18
N ASP A 385 -30.10 -3.90 16.40
CA ASP A 385 -30.58 -2.54 16.67
C ASP A 385 -29.46 -1.68 17.27
N PRO A 386 -28.96 -0.67 16.51
CA PRO A 386 -27.83 0.19 16.92
C PRO A 386 -28.16 1.16 18.04
N ASN A 387 -29.41 1.19 18.52
CA ASN A 387 -29.83 1.99 19.65
C ASN A 387 -30.09 1.18 20.92
N THR A 388 -29.99 -0.15 20.84
CA THR A 388 -30.31 -1.05 21.94
C THR A 388 -29.05 -1.86 22.31
N PRO A 389 -28.44 -1.61 23.50
CA PRO A 389 -27.30 -2.39 23.97
C PRO A 389 -27.57 -3.89 23.96
N PHE A 390 -26.59 -4.66 23.49
CA PHE A 390 -26.60 -6.11 23.35
C PHE A 390 -27.65 -6.68 22.38
N SER A 391 -28.28 -5.87 21.52
CA SER A 391 -29.26 -6.34 20.54
C SER A 391 -28.68 -7.37 19.56
N TRP A 392 -27.42 -7.16 19.14
CA TRP A 392 -26.62 -8.03 18.26
C TRP A 392 -26.47 -9.46 18.78
N ARG A 393 -26.57 -9.70 20.11
CA ARG A 393 -26.53 -11.06 20.70
C ARG A 393 -27.62 -11.98 20.18
N THR A 394 -28.70 -11.41 19.65
CA THR A 394 -29.80 -12.15 19.03
C THR A 394 -29.30 -12.99 17.85
N ASN A 395 -28.38 -12.46 17.03
CA ASN A 395 -27.88 -13.10 15.82
C ASN A 395 -26.41 -13.55 15.90
N ARG A 396 -25.68 -13.23 16.97
CA ARG A 396 -24.30 -13.66 17.22
C ARG A 396 -23.98 -15.11 16.78
N ASN A 397 -24.77 -16.10 17.23
CA ASN A 397 -24.51 -17.50 16.87
C ASN A 397 -24.79 -17.81 15.38
N GLN A 398 -25.73 -17.09 14.77
CA GLN A 398 -26.01 -17.21 13.34
C GLN A 398 -24.86 -16.60 12.54
N ASN A 399 -24.46 -15.36 12.85
CA ASN A 399 -23.35 -14.68 12.20
C ASN A 399 -22.05 -15.51 12.29
N ALA A 400 -21.70 -16.03 13.47
CA ALA A 400 -20.52 -16.88 13.59
C ALA A 400 -20.60 -18.19 12.76
N THR A 401 -21.79 -18.77 12.64
CA THR A 401 -22.00 -19.95 11.77
C THR A 401 -21.84 -19.57 10.29
N GLN A 402 -22.27 -18.37 9.93
CA GLN A 402 -22.17 -17.81 8.58
C GLN A 402 -20.71 -17.58 8.18
N VAL A 403 -19.96 -16.85 9.01
CA VAL A 403 -18.51 -16.60 8.83
C VAL A 403 -17.75 -17.93 8.72
N PHE A 404 -18.02 -18.90 9.60
CA PHE A 404 -17.39 -20.22 9.53
C PHE A 404 -17.65 -20.90 8.18
N SER A 405 -18.87 -20.83 7.66
CA SER A 405 -19.23 -21.42 6.37
C SER A 405 -18.52 -20.73 5.21
N PHE A 406 -18.45 -19.40 5.21
CA PHE A 406 -17.77 -18.63 4.17
C PHE A 406 -16.26 -18.86 4.17
N VAL A 407 -15.60 -18.75 5.32
CA VAL A 407 -14.15 -18.96 5.46
C VAL A 407 -13.73 -20.34 4.95
N ASN A 408 -14.47 -21.41 5.31
CA ASN A 408 -14.16 -22.75 4.82
C ASN A 408 -14.47 -22.93 3.32
N ASN A 409 -15.58 -22.37 2.82
CA ASN A 409 -15.89 -22.41 1.39
C ASN A 409 -14.80 -21.72 0.56
N TRP A 410 -14.32 -20.57 1.03
CA TRP A 410 -13.28 -19.82 0.36
C TRP A 410 -11.92 -20.52 0.42
N HIS A 411 -11.56 -21.11 1.56
CA HIS A 411 -10.40 -21.99 1.68
C HIS A 411 -10.41 -23.07 0.60
N ASP A 412 -11.52 -23.81 0.49
CA ASP A 412 -11.64 -24.91 -0.47
C ASP A 412 -11.58 -24.41 -1.92
N TYR A 413 -12.19 -23.26 -2.21
CA TYR A 413 -12.13 -22.64 -3.54
C TYR A 413 -10.70 -22.27 -3.93
N LEU A 414 -10.02 -21.47 -3.10
CA LEU A 414 -8.66 -21.00 -3.38
C LEU A 414 -7.65 -22.15 -3.47
N ALA A 415 -7.84 -23.23 -2.72
CA ALA A 415 -6.97 -24.41 -2.77
C ALA A 415 -7.06 -25.17 -4.10
N THR A 416 -8.15 -25.01 -4.85
CA THR A 416 -8.37 -25.72 -6.12
C THR A 416 -7.71 -25.02 -7.31
N ALA A 417 -7.36 -25.80 -8.33
CA ALA A 417 -6.90 -25.25 -9.61
C ALA A 417 -8.05 -24.50 -10.29
N PRO A 418 -7.79 -23.34 -10.91
CA PRO A 418 -6.48 -22.85 -11.32
C PRO A 418 -5.73 -21.96 -10.31
N ILE A 419 -6.35 -21.60 -9.18
CA ILE A 419 -5.78 -20.72 -8.16
C ILE A 419 -4.67 -21.45 -7.39
N GLY A 420 -4.97 -22.58 -6.75
CA GLY A 420 -3.96 -23.47 -6.18
C GLY A 420 -3.24 -22.93 -4.93
N PHE A 421 -3.94 -22.20 -4.06
CA PHE A 421 -3.45 -21.81 -2.75
C PHE A 421 -3.45 -23.01 -1.79
N THR A 422 -2.48 -23.89 -2.01
CA THR A 422 -2.31 -25.16 -1.28
C THR A 422 -1.43 -24.99 -0.05
N GLU A 423 -1.31 -26.06 0.75
CA GLU A 423 -0.36 -26.17 1.86
C GLU A 423 1.07 -25.76 1.46
N ALA A 424 1.54 -26.18 0.28
CA ALA A 424 2.87 -25.81 -0.22
C ALA A 424 3.01 -24.31 -0.51
N ALA A 425 1.91 -23.67 -0.94
CA ALA A 425 1.83 -22.23 -1.19
C ALA A 425 1.63 -21.40 0.10
N GLY A 426 1.42 -22.06 1.24
CA GLY A 426 1.23 -21.41 2.54
C GLY A 426 -0.22 -20.99 2.77
N ASN A 427 -1.17 -21.91 2.52
CA ASN A 427 -2.57 -21.74 2.90
C ASN A 427 -2.78 -21.81 4.42
N PHE A 428 -4.02 -21.65 4.88
CA PHE A 428 -4.35 -21.55 6.30
C PHE A 428 -4.90 -22.86 6.81
N GLN A 429 -4.07 -23.65 7.49
CA GLN A 429 -4.47 -24.94 8.02
C GLN A 429 -3.80 -25.23 9.37
N LYS A 430 -4.58 -25.64 10.36
CA LYS A 430 -4.08 -26.16 11.64
C LYS A 430 -3.16 -27.36 11.43
N LYS A 431 -3.46 -28.21 10.45
CA LYS A 431 -2.63 -29.36 10.07
C LYS A 431 -2.52 -29.48 8.56
N ASN A 432 -1.29 -29.66 8.09
CA ASN A 432 -0.97 -29.97 6.70
C ASN A 432 -0.88 -31.50 6.51
N SER A 433 -1.54 -31.99 5.47
CA SER A 433 -1.61 -33.39 5.08
C SER A 433 -0.52 -33.80 4.08
N SER A 434 -0.04 -32.85 3.28
CA SER A 434 0.96 -33.03 2.21
C SER A 434 2.40 -33.05 2.70
N SER A 435 2.65 -32.75 3.98
CA SER A 435 3.98 -32.50 4.57
C SER A 435 4.76 -31.30 4.00
N HIS A 436 4.13 -30.51 3.12
CA HIS A 436 4.65 -29.24 2.61
C HIS A 436 4.01 -28.05 3.35
N GLY A 437 4.69 -26.89 3.30
CA GLY A 437 4.29 -25.70 4.06
C GLY A 437 4.42 -25.86 5.57
N LYS A 438 3.89 -24.90 6.32
CA LYS A 438 3.83 -24.94 7.78
C LYS A 438 2.38 -24.83 8.23
N GLY A 439 1.81 -25.93 8.72
CA GLY A 439 0.52 -25.88 9.39
C GLY A 439 0.62 -25.23 10.78
N GLY A 440 -0.53 -25.15 11.45
CA GLY A 440 -0.68 -24.46 12.73
C GLY A 440 -1.25 -23.05 12.57
N ASP A 441 -1.78 -22.74 11.40
CA ASP A 441 -2.19 -21.40 11.00
C ASP A 441 -3.60 -21.35 10.38
N ALA A 442 -4.53 -22.11 10.96
CA ALA A 442 -5.95 -21.92 10.69
C ALA A 442 -6.36 -20.47 10.97
N VAL A 443 -7.30 -19.93 10.20
CA VAL A 443 -7.81 -18.56 10.40
C VAL A 443 -8.54 -18.46 11.74
N GLU A 444 -8.13 -17.54 12.59
CA GLU A 444 -8.89 -17.13 13.78
C GLU A 444 -9.92 -16.08 13.33
N ALA A 445 -11.17 -16.52 13.12
CA ALA A 445 -12.24 -15.68 12.57
C ALA A 445 -13.14 -15.16 13.70
N GLN A 446 -13.21 -13.85 13.86
CA GLN A 446 -13.97 -13.16 14.89
C GLN A 446 -15.23 -12.58 14.25
N SER A 447 -16.40 -13.09 14.63
CA SER A 447 -17.65 -12.75 13.93
C SER A 447 -18.28 -11.43 14.37
N ASP A 448 -18.06 -11.01 15.62
CA ASP A 448 -18.70 -9.84 16.24
C ASP A 448 -17.63 -9.04 17.01
N ASP A 449 -16.47 -8.86 16.38
CA ASP A 449 -15.30 -8.26 17.03
C ASP A 449 -15.64 -6.85 17.54
N GLY A 450 -15.31 -6.61 18.81
CA GLY A 450 -15.54 -5.34 19.47
C GLY A 450 -17.01 -4.95 19.69
N ALA A 451 -17.99 -5.84 19.48
CA ALA A 451 -19.42 -5.52 19.62
C ALA A 451 -19.88 -5.05 21.02
N ASN A 452 -19.03 -5.20 22.04
CA ASN A 452 -19.23 -4.71 23.40
C ASN A 452 -17.95 -4.06 23.95
N THR A 453 -17.41 -3.08 23.22
CA THR A 453 -16.36 -2.18 23.70
C THR A 453 -16.92 -0.90 24.34
N ASP A 454 -18.19 -0.55 24.09
CA ASP A 454 -18.89 0.58 24.72
C ASP A 454 -20.26 0.18 25.30
N HIS A 455 -20.27 -0.29 26.56
CA HIS A 455 -21.50 -0.53 27.34
C HIS A 455 -22.58 -1.40 26.66
N GLY A 456 -22.17 -2.40 25.88
CA GLY A 456 -23.06 -3.29 25.12
C GLY A 456 -23.26 -2.91 23.66
N LEU A 457 -22.54 -1.90 23.18
CA LEU A 457 -22.48 -1.44 21.80
C LEU A 457 -21.00 -1.42 21.33
N PRO A 458 -20.73 -1.40 20.01
CA PRO A 458 -19.38 -1.18 19.49
C PRO A 458 -18.95 0.28 19.65
N ASP A 459 -17.66 0.49 19.86
CA ASP A 459 -17.03 1.80 19.67
C ASP A 459 -16.75 2.11 18.19
N GLY A 460 -16.32 3.34 17.90
CA GLY A 460 -16.10 3.79 16.52
C GLY A 460 -14.93 3.13 15.76
N ASN A 461 -14.07 2.32 16.40
CA ASN A 461 -13.05 1.54 15.70
C ASN A 461 -13.53 0.13 15.32
N HIS A 462 -14.68 -0.32 15.85
CA HIS A 462 -15.21 -1.68 15.71
C HIS A 462 -16.58 -1.69 15.04
N VAL A 463 -16.76 -0.79 14.08
CA VAL A 463 -18.00 -0.62 13.33
C VAL A 463 -17.71 -0.17 11.91
N ASP A 464 -18.59 -0.51 10.99
CA ASP A 464 -18.54 -0.11 9.58
C ASP A 464 -17.28 -0.57 8.82
N ASN A 465 -16.72 -1.71 9.22
CA ASN A 465 -15.51 -2.23 8.62
C ASN A 465 -15.36 -3.74 8.82
N ALA A 466 -14.36 -4.31 8.17
CA ALA A 466 -13.78 -5.60 8.49
C ALA A 466 -12.27 -5.50 8.26
N ASN A 467 -11.51 -6.47 8.75
CA ASN A 467 -10.09 -6.54 8.43
C ASN A 467 -9.53 -7.95 8.52
N MET A 468 -8.40 -8.16 7.85
CA MET A 468 -7.58 -9.35 8.02
C MET A 468 -6.10 -9.00 8.24
N ASN A 469 -5.53 -9.53 9.32
CA ASN A 469 -4.09 -9.59 9.47
C ASN A 469 -3.54 -10.85 8.74
N THR A 470 -2.31 -10.80 8.25
CA THR A 470 -1.70 -11.98 7.61
C THR A 470 -0.23 -12.10 7.95
N PRO A 471 0.13 -12.88 8.98
CA PRO A 471 1.50 -13.21 9.29
C PRO A 471 2.06 -14.28 8.33
N PRO A 472 3.38 -14.52 8.35
CA PRO A 472 4.00 -15.58 7.55
C PRO A 472 3.44 -16.98 7.83
N ASP A 473 3.67 -17.90 6.88
CA ASP A 473 3.29 -19.33 6.94
C ASP A 473 3.64 -19.99 8.28
N GLY A 474 2.66 -20.70 8.87
CA GLY A 474 2.77 -21.33 10.19
C GLY A 474 2.38 -20.48 11.38
N THR A 475 1.94 -19.23 11.17
CA THR A 475 1.29 -18.40 12.19
C THR A 475 -0.16 -18.12 11.77
N PRO A 476 -1.16 -18.33 12.65
CA PRO A 476 -2.57 -18.04 12.36
C PRO A 476 -2.79 -16.59 11.91
N PRO A 477 -3.51 -16.34 10.81
CA PRO A 477 -4.08 -15.03 10.56
C PRO A 477 -5.37 -14.84 11.39
N THR A 478 -5.75 -13.58 11.57
CA THR A 478 -7.01 -13.18 12.16
C THR A 478 -7.81 -12.35 11.20
N MET A 479 -9.09 -12.71 11.12
CA MET A 479 -10.10 -12.00 10.36
C MET A 479 -11.12 -11.48 11.36
N GLN A 480 -11.34 -10.17 11.35
CA GLN A 480 -12.24 -9.49 12.27
C GLN A 480 -13.42 -8.93 11.48
N MET A 481 -14.62 -9.44 11.78
CA MET A 481 -15.87 -8.95 11.21
C MET A 481 -16.55 -8.06 12.25
N PHE A 482 -16.91 -6.84 11.86
CA PHE A 482 -17.56 -5.90 12.76
C PHE A 482 -19.08 -5.91 12.60
N LEU A 483 -19.73 -5.09 13.42
CA LEU A 483 -21.10 -4.65 13.18
C LEU A 483 -21.09 -3.48 12.21
N GLN A 484 -22.17 -3.34 11.47
CA GLN A 484 -22.41 -2.20 10.59
C GLN A 484 -23.47 -1.29 11.21
N HIS A 485 -23.35 0.01 10.94
CA HIS A 485 -24.08 1.15 11.46
C HIS A 485 -23.62 1.66 12.83
N GLN A 486 -23.04 2.86 12.85
CA GLN A 486 -22.63 3.58 14.05
C GLN A 486 -23.80 3.74 15.03
N PRO A 487 -23.64 3.30 16.30
CA PRO A 487 -24.63 3.49 17.33
C PRO A 487 -25.11 4.94 17.48
N HIS A 488 -26.41 5.10 17.72
CA HIS A 488 -27.05 6.40 17.97
C HIS A 488 -26.99 7.43 16.82
N THR A 489 -26.62 7.03 15.61
CA THR A 489 -26.75 7.87 14.42
C THR A 489 -28.07 7.62 13.69
N THR A 490 -28.41 8.50 12.74
CA THR A 490 -29.63 8.38 11.93
C THR A 490 -29.30 7.83 10.54
N TYR A 491 -30.11 6.91 10.04
CA TYR A 491 -30.03 6.49 8.65
C TYR A 491 -30.78 7.45 7.70
N PRO A 492 -30.28 7.74 6.48
CA PRO A 492 -28.89 7.58 6.03
C PRO A 492 -28.01 8.81 6.35
N ALA A 493 -28.55 9.81 7.06
CA ALA A 493 -27.95 11.13 7.15
C ALA A 493 -26.78 11.23 8.14
N GLY A 494 -26.82 10.48 9.23
CA GLY A 494 -25.71 10.32 10.17
C GLY A 494 -24.77 9.23 9.70
N ASP A 495 -25.32 8.07 9.34
CA ASP A 495 -24.59 6.93 8.81
C ASP A 495 -25.41 6.23 7.71
N PRO A 496 -24.90 6.11 6.49
CA PRO A 496 -25.59 5.49 5.37
C PRO A 496 -25.50 3.96 5.34
N PHE A 497 -24.79 3.32 6.28
CA PHE A 497 -24.63 1.88 6.27
C PHE A 497 -25.80 1.12 6.93
N SER A 498 -26.00 -0.13 6.53
CA SER A 498 -27.08 -0.96 7.05
C SER A 498 -26.79 -1.45 8.47
N PRO A 499 -27.78 -1.51 9.39
CA PRO A 499 -27.58 -2.13 10.71
C PRO A 499 -27.51 -3.67 10.65
N THR A 500 -26.38 -4.18 10.17
CA THR A 500 -26.16 -5.61 9.86
C THR A 500 -24.87 -6.14 10.48
N ASN A 501 -24.67 -7.46 10.41
CA ASN A 501 -23.40 -8.10 10.70
C ASN A 501 -22.62 -8.18 9.40
N VAL A 502 -21.41 -7.61 9.35
CA VAL A 502 -20.58 -7.63 8.12
C VAL A 502 -20.20 -9.07 7.73
N GLY A 503 -20.16 -9.97 8.71
CA GLY A 503 -19.97 -11.42 8.51
C GLY A 503 -21.08 -12.15 7.74
N ASP A 504 -22.22 -11.49 7.48
CA ASP A 504 -23.33 -12.06 6.73
C ASP A 504 -23.20 -11.88 5.21
N GLU A 505 -22.25 -11.07 4.73
CA GLU A 505 -21.97 -10.88 3.30
C GLU A 505 -20.76 -11.69 2.82
N ALA A 506 -20.95 -12.51 1.78
CA ALA A 506 -19.92 -13.41 1.30
C ALA A 506 -18.71 -12.66 0.70
N ASP A 507 -18.95 -11.62 -0.10
CA ASP A 507 -17.86 -10.85 -0.70
C ASP A 507 -17.02 -10.10 0.33
N THR A 508 -17.59 -9.65 1.46
CA THR A 508 -16.80 -9.08 2.55
C THR A 508 -15.88 -10.11 3.18
N VAL A 509 -16.41 -11.28 3.57
CA VAL A 509 -15.59 -12.36 4.14
C VAL A 509 -14.54 -12.88 3.14
N TYR A 510 -14.89 -12.98 1.86
CA TYR A 510 -13.98 -13.42 0.80
C TYR A 510 -12.92 -12.36 0.47
N HIS A 511 -13.27 -11.07 0.51
CA HIS A 511 -12.34 -9.96 0.38
C HIS A 511 -11.28 -10.06 1.47
N GLU A 512 -11.71 -10.12 2.74
CA GLU A 512 -10.80 -10.23 3.87
C GLU A 512 -9.86 -11.42 3.73
N TYR A 513 -10.41 -12.62 3.47
CA TYR A 513 -9.59 -13.83 3.31
C TYR A 513 -8.53 -13.68 2.19
N THR A 514 -8.87 -12.96 1.13
CA THR A 514 -7.99 -12.78 -0.03
C THR A 514 -6.82 -11.84 0.24
N HIS A 515 -6.88 -10.98 1.26
CA HIS A 515 -5.67 -10.38 1.82
C HIS A 515 -4.69 -11.46 2.28
N GLY A 516 -5.22 -12.52 2.91
CA GLY A 516 -4.47 -13.71 3.27
C GLY A 516 -3.72 -14.35 2.10
N LEU A 517 -4.42 -14.58 0.98
CA LEU A 517 -3.83 -15.11 -0.26
C LEU A 517 -2.69 -14.22 -0.76
N SER A 518 -2.97 -12.94 -0.98
CA SER A 518 -2.02 -12.01 -1.60
C SER A 518 -0.79 -11.77 -0.72
N ASN A 519 -0.96 -11.63 0.60
CA ASN A 519 0.13 -11.45 1.56
C ASN A 519 1.02 -12.71 1.72
N ARG A 520 0.50 -13.92 1.49
CA ARG A 520 1.28 -15.18 1.52
C ARG A 520 2.05 -15.44 0.23
N LEU A 521 1.60 -14.90 -0.90
CA LEU A 521 2.24 -15.11 -2.21
C LEU A 521 3.23 -13.99 -2.59
N VAL A 522 2.93 -12.73 -2.26
CA VAL A 522 3.79 -11.57 -2.59
C VAL A 522 4.75 -11.28 -1.44
N VAL A 523 5.76 -12.14 -1.30
CA VAL A 523 6.68 -12.18 -0.16
C VAL A 523 8.15 -11.95 -0.52
N ASP A 524 8.94 -11.51 0.48
CA ASP A 524 10.40 -11.50 0.40
C ASP A 524 11.01 -12.91 0.50
N SER A 525 12.34 -13.01 0.43
CA SER A 525 13.06 -14.29 0.54
C SER A 525 12.92 -15.01 1.89
N GLY A 526 12.43 -14.31 2.92
CA GLY A 526 12.12 -14.85 4.25
C GLY A 526 10.66 -15.30 4.40
N GLY A 527 9.81 -15.06 3.40
CA GLY A 527 8.38 -15.35 3.46
C GLY A 527 7.55 -14.25 4.13
N ASN A 528 8.11 -13.05 4.32
CA ASN A 528 7.36 -11.92 4.86
C ASN A 528 6.63 -11.19 3.72
N SER A 529 5.37 -10.81 3.94
CA SER A 529 4.60 -10.01 2.97
C SER A 529 5.31 -8.69 2.63
N THR A 530 5.13 -8.26 1.38
CA THR A 530 5.71 -7.03 0.84
C THR A 530 4.66 -6.06 0.26
N LEU A 531 3.38 -6.26 0.57
CA LEU A 531 2.25 -5.42 0.14
C LEU A 531 2.04 -4.21 1.07
N GLY A 532 3.09 -3.42 1.30
CA GLY A 532 3.06 -2.36 2.32
C GLY A 532 2.86 -0.93 1.79
N ASN A 533 3.17 -0.68 0.52
CA ASN A 533 3.24 0.69 -0.01
C ASN A 533 2.08 0.98 -0.97
N VAL A 534 1.83 2.24 -1.28
CA VAL A 534 0.55 2.68 -1.87
C VAL A 534 0.09 1.86 -3.09
N GLN A 535 0.93 1.62 -4.10
CA GLN A 535 0.51 0.80 -5.25
C GLN A 535 0.37 -0.70 -4.90
N ALA A 536 1.24 -1.23 -4.03
CA ALA A 536 1.19 -2.62 -3.64
C ALA A 536 -0.03 -2.93 -2.75
N GLY A 537 -0.35 -2.01 -1.83
CA GLY A 537 -1.56 -2.03 -1.00
C GLY A 537 -2.81 -1.91 -1.84
N SER A 538 -2.86 -0.99 -2.81
CA SER A 538 -3.98 -0.89 -3.76
C SER A 538 -4.23 -2.18 -4.53
N MET A 539 -3.18 -2.88 -4.97
CA MET A 539 -3.37 -4.19 -5.57
C MET A 539 -3.88 -5.23 -4.57
N GLY A 540 -3.44 -5.14 -3.30
CA GLY A 540 -3.97 -5.92 -2.17
C GLY A 540 -5.50 -5.85 -2.09
N GLU A 541 -6.04 -4.64 -1.99
CA GLU A 541 -7.49 -4.37 -2.00
C GLU A 541 -8.16 -4.90 -3.26
N ALA A 542 -7.55 -4.61 -4.41
CA ALA A 542 -8.12 -4.94 -5.71
C ALA A 542 -8.18 -6.44 -6.01
N TRP A 543 -7.21 -7.23 -5.55
CA TRP A 543 -7.27 -8.68 -5.66
C TRP A 543 -8.38 -9.25 -4.80
N SER A 544 -8.55 -8.70 -3.59
CA SER A 544 -9.61 -9.09 -2.67
C SER A 544 -10.99 -8.87 -3.31
N ASP A 545 -11.21 -7.70 -3.90
CA ASP A 545 -12.41 -7.39 -4.68
C ASP A 545 -12.59 -8.34 -5.87
N TRP A 546 -11.54 -8.48 -6.69
CA TRP A 546 -11.63 -9.19 -7.97
C TRP A 546 -11.90 -10.68 -7.80
N TYR A 547 -11.21 -11.37 -6.87
CA TYR A 547 -11.44 -12.80 -6.64
C TYR A 547 -12.84 -13.05 -6.10
N ALA A 548 -13.28 -12.26 -5.10
CA ALA A 548 -14.63 -12.37 -4.54
C ALA A 548 -15.70 -12.22 -5.64
N MET A 549 -15.60 -11.18 -6.46
CA MET A 549 -16.54 -10.92 -7.54
C MET A 549 -16.49 -11.97 -8.67
N ASP A 550 -15.29 -12.42 -9.09
CA ASP A 550 -15.17 -13.47 -10.11
C ASP A 550 -15.86 -14.77 -9.65
N TYR A 551 -15.64 -15.17 -8.40
CA TYR A 551 -16.30 -16.33 -7.83
C TYR A 551 -17.82 -16.16 -7.79
N LEU A 552 -18.33 -15.05 -7.28
CA LEU A 552 -19.78 -14.83 -7.16
C LEU A 552 -20.47 -14.84 -8.53
N VAL A 553 -19.84 -14.28 -9.56
CA VAL A 553 -20.33 -14.37 -10.93
C VAL A 553 -20.25 -15.81 -11.46
N ALA A 554 -19.14 -16.52 -11.24
CA ALA A 554 -18.97 -17.90 -11.66
C ALA A 554 -19.96 -18.86 -10.99
N GLN A 555 -20.40 -18.56 -9.77
CA GLN A 555 -21.45 -19.30 -9.05
C GLN A 555 -22.88 -18.84 -9.38
N HIS A 556 -23.05 -17.86 -10.28
CA HIS A 556 -24.35 -17.26 -10.63
C HIS A 556 -25.08 -16.61 -9.43
N LEU A 557 -24.33 -16.06 -8.48
CA LEU A 557 -24.84 -15.33 -7.32
C LEU A 557 -24.98 -13.83 -7.62
N GLN A 558 -24.07 -13.29 -8.43
CA GLN A 558 -24.26 -12.03 -9.15
C GLN A 558 -24.44 -12.28 -10.65
N THR A 559 -25.28 -11.48 -11.28
CA THR A 559 -25.56 -11.61 -12.73
C THR A 559 -24.73 -10.61 -13.51
N GLU A 560 -23.79 -11.12 -14.30
CA GLU A 560 -23.05 -10.32 -15.29
C GLU A 560 -23.85 -10.23 -16.60
N THR A 561 -24.18 -9.02 -17.03
CA THR A 561 -24.74 -8.79 -18.38
C THR A 561 -23.71 -8.10 -19.28
N PRO A 562 -23.97 -7.97 -20.60
CA PRO A 562 -23.08 -7.19 -21.47
C PRO A 562 -23.05 -5.68 -21.19
N ALA A 563 -23.87 -5.17 -20.25
CA ALA A 563 -23.88 -3.75 -19.89
C ALA A 563 -22.88 -3.47 -18.76
N ASP A 564 -22.19 -2.33 -18.83
CA ASP A 564 -21.28 -1.95 -17.75
C ASP A 564 -22.04 -1.56 -16.47
N GLY A 565 -21.47 -1.95 -15.34
CA GLY A 565 -21.85 -1.50 -14.02
C GLY A 565 -22.77 -2.47 -13.27
N ASP A 566 -22.77 -3.75 -13.65
CA ASP A 566 -23.62 -4.76 -13.03
C ASP A 566 -22.98 -5.42 -11.81
N ILE A 567 -21.66 -5.35 -11.66
CA ILE A 567 -20.92 -6.10 -10.62
C ILE A 567 -20.56 -5.17 -9.46
N VAL A 568 -21.40 -5.21 -8.43
CA VAL A 568 -21.36 -4.30 -7.28
C VAL A 568 -20.95 -5.08 -6.03
N MET A 569 -20.00 -4.53 -5.29
CA MET A 569 -19.58 -5.07 -3.99
C MET A 569 -20.44 -4.54 -2.84
N PHE A 570 -20.48 -5.28 -1.74
CA PHE A 570 -21.01 -4.82 -0.45
C PHE A 570 -22.48 -4.39 -0.55
N GLN A 571 -23.28 -5.17 -1.27
CA GLN A 571 -24.68 -4.86 -1.54
C GLN A 571 -25.54 -4.99 -0.28
N TYR A 572 -25.22 -5.88 0.64
CA TYR A 572 -25.95 -6.01 1.88
C TYR A 572 -25.48 -4.99 2.90
N ASP A 573 -24.17 -4.91 3.13
CA ASP A 573 -23.53 -4.01 4.09
C ASP A 573 -23.84 -2.53 3.75
N GLY A 574 -23.78 -2.18 2.47
CA GLY A 574 -24.13 -0.85 1.93
C GLY A 574 -25.63 -0.60 1.70
N ALA A 575 -26.54 -1.46 2.18
CA ALA A 575 -28.00 -1.34 2.00
C ALA A 575 -28.46 -1.21 0.52
N GLY A 576 -27.73 -1.86 -0.40
CA GLY A 576 -27.97 -1.81 -1.84
C GLY A 576 -27.43 -0.54 -2.52
N VAL A 577 -26.64 0.26 -1.80
CA VAL A 577 -25.95 1.44 -2.32
C VAL A 577 -24.46 1.12 -2.41
N ALA A 578 -23.85 1.42 -3.57
CA ALA A 578 -22.40 1.32 -3.74
C ALA A 578 -21.71 2.46 -2.99
N LEU A 579 -21.51 2.29 -1.68
CA LEU A 579 -20.90 3.29 -0.79
C LEU A 579 -19.40 3.06 -0.61
N ASP A 580 -18.97 1.79 -0.60
CA ASP A 580 -17.60 1.37 -0.27
C ASP A 580 -16.64 1.39 -1.46
N ARG A 581 -17.19 1.39 -2.68
CA ARG A 581 -16.46 1.57 -3.95
C ARG A 581 -17.12 2.66 -4.77
N THR A 582 -16.30 3.44 -5.45
CA THR A 582 -16.76 4.63 -6.17
C THR A 582 -17.48 4.30 -7.47
N GLU A 583 -17.19 3.15 -8.09
CA GLU A 583 -18.01 2.56 -9.13
C GLU A 583 -17.88 1.03 -9.21
N PRO A 584 -18.80 0.32 -9.90
CA PRO A 584 -18.73 -1.13 -10.08
C PRO A 584 -17.43 -1.62 -10.75
N VAL A 585 -17.00 -2.85 -10.45
CA VAL A 585 -15.72 -3.42 -10.93
C VAL A 585 -15.72 -3.71 -12.44
N ASP A 586 -16.90 -3.88 -13.05
CA ASP A 586 -17.06 -4.13 -14.49
C ASP A 586 -17.20 -2.83 -15.32
N CYS A 587 -16.89 -1.68 -14.74
CA CYS A 587 -16.89 -0.42 -15.46
C CYS A 587 -15.75 -0.31 -16.48
N SER A 588 -16.09 -0.45 -17.76
CA SER A 588 -15.18 -0.26 -18.90
C SER A 588 -14.71 1.18 -19.05
N VAL A 589 -13.44 1.39 -19.46
CA VAL A 589 -12.91 2.73 -19.78
C VAL A 589 -13.77 3.43 -20.84
N GLY A 590 -14.14 4.67 -20.55
CA GLY A 590 -15.02 5.50 -21.37
C GLY A 590 -16.51 5.17 -21.25
N SER A 591 -16.94 4.28 -20.35
CA SER A 591 -18.33 3.85 -20.22
C SER A 591 -19.31 5.02 -20.11
N LYS A 592 -20.48 4.84 -20.74
CA LYS A 592 -21.61 5.78 -20.65
C LYS A 592 -22.73 5.23 -19.77
N SER A 593 -22.53 4.11 -19.09
CA SER A 593 -23.48 3.55 -18.13
C SER A 593 -23.68 4.50 -16.95
N PRO A 594 -24.93 4.84 -16.56
CA PRO A 594 -25.19 5.72 -15.42
C PRO A 594 -24.75 5.12 -14.07
N LYS A 595 -24.34 3.86 -14.06
CA LYS A 595 -23.77 3.16 -12.90
C LYS A 595 -22.26 3.40 -12.76
N CYS A 596 -21.54 3.51 -13.88
CA CYS A 596 -20.14 3.92 -13.93
C CYS A 596 -20.06 5.45 -13.92
N ARG A 597 -20.18 6.04 -12.74
CA ARG A 597 -20.20 7.51 -12.56
C ARG A 597 -18.80 8.07 -12.33
N GLY A 598 -17.89 7.23 -11.86
CA GLY A 598 -16.63 7.59 -11.26
C GLY A 598 -16.72 8.74 -10.26
N THR A 599 -15.66 9.54 -10.15
CA THR A 599 -15.59 10.65 -9.19
C THR A 599 -15.29 11.99 -9.85
N VAL A 600 -15.34 13.08 -9.08
CA VAL A 600 -15.00 14.42 -9.59
C VAL A 600 -13.53 14.49 -10.05
N GLY A 601 -12.63 13.81 -9.35
CA GLY A 601 -11.19 13.86 -9.63
C GLY A 601 -10.75 12.98 -10.81
N ALA A 602 -11.30 11.77 -10.92
CA ALA A 602 -10.97 10.81 -11.97
C ALA A 602 -11.91 10.89 -13.19
N GLY A 603 -13.07 11.53 -13.05
CA GLY A 603 -14.08 11.57 -14.11
C GLY A 603 -14.86 10.26 -14.18
N ARG A 604 -15.60 10.09 -15.29
CA ARG A 604 -16.60 9.04 -15.46
C ARG A 604 -16.13 7.91 -16.37
N GLY A 605 -16.45 6.68 -15.96
CA GLY A 605 -16.58 5.53 -16.85
C GLY A 605 -15.30 4.72 -16.92
N GLY A 606 -14.98 3.99 -15.84
CA GLY A 606 -13.83 3.12 -15.76
C GLY A 606 -12.53 3.91 -15.57
N TYR A 607 -11.75 3.54 -14.56
CA TYR A 607 -10.49 4.20 -14.26
C TYR A 607 -9.33 3.67 -15.09
N THR A 608 -8.36 4.56 -15.31
CA THR A 608 -7.06 4.24 -15.91
C THR A 608 -5.93 4.53 -14.93
N TYR A 609 -4.70 4.12 -15.29
CA TYR A 609 -3.53 4.37 -14.45
C TYR A 609 -3.26 5.86 -14.18
N GLY A 610 -3.74 6.75 -15.06
CA GLY A 610 -3.65 8.19 -14.88
C GLY A 610 -4.55 8.74 -13.76
N ASP A 611 -5.50 7.95 -13.26
CA ASP A 611 -6.43 8.34 -12.20
C ASP A 611 -5.91 8.05 -10.79
N PHE A 612 -4.73 7.44 -10.67
CA PHE A 612 -4.10 7.16 -9.39
C PHE A 612 -3.93 8.45 -8.55
N GLY A 613 -4.38 8.41 -7.30
CA GLY A 613 -4.44 9.55 -6.39
C GLY A 613 -5.55 10.55 -6.70
N LYS A 614 -6.34 10.34 -7.75
CA LYS A 614 -7.46 11.22 -8.16
C LYS A 614 -8.83 10.62 -7.87
N VAL A 615 -8.93 9.30 -7.71
CA VAL A 615 -10.22 8.63 -7.42
C VAL A 615 -10.88 9.24 -6.18
N ARG A 616 -10.16 9.35 -5.06
CA ARG A 616 -10.62 10.05 -3.83
C ARG A 616 -10.01 11.45 -3.64
N GLY A 617 -9.26 11.95 -4.64
CA GLY A 617 -8.56 13.23 -4.58
C GLY A 617 -7.27 13.23 -3.73
N ARG A 618 -6.86 12.05 -3.24
CA ARG A 618 -5.55 11.77 -2.62
C ARG A 618 -5.21 10.29 -2.85
N PRO A 619 -3.93 9.88 -2.76
CA PRO A 619 -3.55 8.47 -2.79
C PRO A 619 -4.17 7.71 -1.62
N GLU A 620 -4.88 6.63 -1.92
CA GLU A 620 -5.64 5.86 -0.93
C GLU A 620 -5.88 4.45 -1.48
N VAL A 621 -5.53 3.42 -0.71
CA VAL A 621 -5.37 2.06 -1.23
C VAL A 621 -6.65 1.46 -1.79
N HIS A 622 -7.81 1.67 -1.13
CA HIS A 622 -9.08 1.13 -1.58
C HIS A 622 -9.53 1.80 -2.90
N SER A 623 -9.48 3.12 -2.92
CA SER A 623 -9.91 3.93 -4.08
C SER A 623 -9.00 3.71 -5.30
N ASP A 624 -7.69 3.72 -5.09
CA ASP A 624 -6.72 3.46 -6.18
C ASP A 624 -6.67 1.97 -6.57
N GLY A 625 -7.16 1.07 -5.69
CA GLY A 625 -7.37 -0.34 -5.96
C GLY A 625 -8.42 -0.59 -7.04
N GLU A 626 -9.45 0.25 -7.13
CA GLU A 626 -10.49 0.14 -8.18
C GLU A 626 -9.89 0.13 -9.60
N ILE A 627 -8.80 0.89 -9.84
CA ILE A 627 -8.06 0.90 -11.12
C ILE A 627 -7.57 -0.51 -11.47
N TRP A 628 -6.99 -1.21 -10.49
CA TRP A 628 -6.44 -2.54 -10.69
C TRP A 628 -7.55 -3.60 -10.80
N ALA A 629 -8.57 -3.54 -9.94
CA ALA A 629 -9.69 -4.49 -9.94
C ALA A 629 -10.43 -4.46 -11.30
N GLN A 630 -10.73 -3.26 -11.80
CA GLN A 630 -11.35 -3.08 -13.12
C GLN A 630 -10.44 -3.54 -14.27
N THR A 631 -9.11 -3.35 -14.14
CA THR A 631 -8.15 -3.89 -15.12
C THR A 631 -8.18 -5.41 -15.15
N LEU A 632 -8.24 -6.06 -13.99
CA LEU A 632 -8.35 -7.52 -13.92
C LEU A 632 -9.71 -8.01 -14.42
N TRP A 633 -10.78 -7.21 -14.28
CA TRP A 633 -12.07 -7.52 -14.89
C TRP A 633 -12.02 -7.50 -16.43
N ASP A 634 -11.37 -6.50 -17.02
CA ASP A 634 -11.12 -6.46 -18.48
C ASP A 634 -10.25 -7.67 -18.92
N LEU A 635 -9.28 -8.08 -18.10
CA LEU A 635 -8.43 -9.24 -18.37
C LEU A 635 -9.25 -10.53 -18.37
N ARG A 636 -10.12 -10.70 -17.36
CA ARG A 636 -11.11 -11.78 -17.27
C ARG A 636 -12.02 -11.82 -18.49
N ALA A 637 -12.55 -10.67 -18.92
CA ALA A 637 -13.40 -10.61 -20.12
C ALA A 637 -12.64 -11.03 -21.39
N ALA A 638 -11.35 -10.69 -21.49
CA ALA A 638 -10.51 -11.01 -22.65
C ALA A 638 -10.05 -12.48 -22.70
N LEU A 639 -9.79 -13.10 -21.55
CA LEU A 639 -9.13 -14.42 -21.45
C LEU A 639 -10.04 -15.53 -20.90
N GLY A 640 -11.15 -15.16 -20.27
CA GLY A 640 -11.98 -16.02 -19.43
C GLY A 640 -11.43 -16.14 -18.00
N SER A 641 -12.35 -16.31 -17.04
CA SER A 641 -12.07 -16.41 -15.60
C SER A 641 -10.93 -17.39 -15.28
N LYS A 642 -11.04 -18.67 -15.64
CA LYS A 642 -10.03 -19.68 -15.27
C LYS A 642 -8.60 -19.36 -15.70
N LEU A 643 -8.42 -18.81 -16.91
CA LEU A 643 -7.08 -18.45 -17.36
C LEU A 643 -6.60 -17.22 -16.59
N SER A 644 -7.44 -16.20 -16.44
CA SER A 644 -7.09 -15.01 -15.65
C SER A 644 -6.74 -15.34 -14.20
N GLU A 645 -7.51 -16.20 -13.53
CA GLU A 645 -7.21 -16.67 -12.16
C GLU A 645 -5.83 -17.31 -12.10
N SER A 646 -5.50 -18.21 -13.03
CA SER A 646 -4.18 -18.83 -13.12
C SER A 646 -3.08 -17.78 -13.28
N LEU A 647 -3.23 -16.88 -14.25
CA LEU A 647 -2.22 -15.88 -14.57
C LEU A 647 -2.00 -14.90 -13.41
N VAL A 648 -3.08 -14.44 -12.76
CA VAL A 648 -3.02 -13.50 -11.64
C VAL A 648 -2.37 -14.16 -10.42
N THR A 649 -2.74 -15.39 -10.05
CA THR A 649 -2.10 -16.07 -8.91
C THR A 649 -0.63 -16.36 -9.18
N ARG A 650 -0.28 -16.87 -10.37
CA ARG A 650 1.13 -17.12 -10.71
C ARG A 650 1.92 -15.81 -10.74
N ALA A 651 1.32 -14.71 -11.20
CA ALA A 651 1.98 -13.41 -11.20
C ALA A 651 2.34 -12.93 -9.79
N MET A 652 1.48 -13.14 -8.78
CA MET A 652 1.80 -12.85 -7.38
C MET A 652 3.04 -13.61 -6.92
N GLU A 653 3.13 -14.91 -7.22
CA GLU A 653 4.27 -15.75 -6.86
C GLU A 653 5.56 -15.35 -7.60
N LEU A 654 5.42 -14.85 -8.82
CA LEU A 654 6.51 -14.40 -9.70
C LEU A 654 6.90 -12.93 -9.50
N SER A 655 6.16 -12.16 -8.70
CA SER A 655 6.36 -10.71 -8.56
C SER A 655 7.60 -10.37 -7.74
N PRO A 656 8.29 -9.25 -8.03
CA PRO A 656 9.25 -8.67 -7.09
C PRO A 656 8.54 -8.19 -5.81
N ALA A 657 9.32 -7.99 -4.75
CA ALA A 657 8.85 -7.42 -3.50
C ALA A 657 8.34 -5.98 -3.70
N ASN A 658 7.24 -5.62 -3.07
CA ASN A 658 6.63 -4.29 -3.16
C ASN A 658 6.51 -3.79 -4.62
N PRO A 659 5.67 -4.46 -5.44
CA PRO A 659 5.54 -4.17 -6.86
C PRO A 659 4.76 -2.88 -7.12
N SER A 660 5.15 -2.17 -8.18
CA SER A 660 4.24 -1.23 -8.87
C SER A 660 3.21 -1.99 -9.72
N PHE A 661 2.15 -1.32 -10.19
CA PHE A 661 1.20 -1.90 -11.14
C PHE A 661 1.90 -2.42 -12.41
N LEU A 662 2.95 -1.72 -12.86
CA LEU A 662 3.73 -2.10 -14.03
C LEU A 662 4.59 -3.36 -13.79
N ASP A 663 5.13 -3.54 -12.58
CA ASP A 663 5.84 -4.76 -12.19
C ASP A 663 4.91 -5.98 -12.17
N MET A 664 3.67 -5.78 -11.71
CA MET A 664 2.69 -6.86 -11.65
C MET A 664 2.17 -7.22 -13.05
N ARG A 665 1.89 -6.24 -13.92
CA ARG A 665 1.62 -6.49 -15.35
C ARG A 665 2.72 -7.35 -15.98
N ASN A 666 3.98 -6.99 -15.71
CA ASN A 666 5.14 -7.72 -16.21
C ASN A 666 5.20 -9.15 -15.67
N SER A 667 4.72 -9.38 -14.45
CA SER A 667 4.65 -10.71 -13.83
C SER A 667 3.51 -11.55 -14.42
N ILE A 668 2.38 -10.94 -14.80
CA ILE A 668 1.29 -11.60 -15.55
C ILE A 668 1.78 -12.06 -16.94
N LEU A 669 2.61 -11.28 -17.63
CA LEU A 669 3.23 -11.69 -18.90
C LEU A 669 4.20 -12.87 -18.73
N GLN A 670 4.94 -12.92 -17.61
CA GLN A 670 5.79 -14.06 -17.26
C GLN A 670 4.95 -15.30 -16.93
N ALA A 671 3.85 -15.13 -16.19
CA ALA A 671 2.91 -16.20 -15.91
C ALA A 671 2.33 -16.80 -17.20
N ASP A 672 1.87 -15.96 -18.15
CA ASP A 672 1.35 -16.43 -19.45
C ASP A 672 2.39 -17.23 -20.22
N THR A 673 3.65 -16.78 -20.19
CA THR A 673 4.77 -17.51 -20.79
C THR A 673 4.97 -18.89 -20.13
N ALA A 674 4.89 -18.95 -18.80
CA ALA A 674 5.15 -20.16 -18.03
C ALA A 674 4.01 -21.20 -18.13
N VAL A 675 2.75 -20.77 -18.03
CA VAL A 675 1.59 -21.69 -17.93
C VAL A 675 0.80 -21.84 -19.22
N ASN A 676 0.91 -20.88 -20.14
CA ASN A 676 0.13 -20.81 -21.37
C ASN A 676 1.01 -20.55 -22.62
N GLY A 677 2.31 -20.80 -22.52
CA GLY A 677 3.25 -20.70 -23.64
C GLY A 677 3.38 -19.31 -24.28
N GLY A 678 2.89 -18.26 -23.61
CA GLY A 678 2.89 -16.90 -24.14
C GLY A 678 1.74 -16.60 -25.11
N HIS A 679 0.73 -17.48 -25.19
CA HIS A 679 -0.35 -17.36 -26.17
C HIS A 679 -1.31 -16.19 -25.90
N ALA A 680 -1.45 -15.73 -24.64
CA ALA A 680 -2.33 -14.60 -24.29
C ALA A 680 -1.61 -13.24 -24.31
N ARG A 681 -0.28 -13.22 -24.50
CA ARG A 681 0.57 -12.02 -24.48
C ARG A 681 -0.05 -10.80 -25.17
N ALA A 682 -0.54 -10.97 -26.39
CA ALA A 682 -1.06 -9.86 -27.19
C ALA A 682 -2.33 -9.27 -26.56
N GLN A 683 -3.20 -10.10 -26.00
CA GLN A 683 -4.41 -9.71 -25.29
C GLN A 683 -4.07 -9.05 -23.95
N VAL A 684 -3.13 -9.61 -23.18
CA VAL A 684 -2.64 -9.01 -21.92
C VAL A 684 -2.15 -7.58 -22.20
N TRP A 685 -1.26 -7.38 -23.17
CA TRP A 685 -0.80 -6.03 -23.52
C TRP A 685 -1.91 -5.09 -23.96
N LYS A 686 -2.90 -5.57 -24.70
CA LYS A 686 -4.05 -4.74 -25.12
C LYS A 686 -4.88 -4.28 -23.93
N VAL A 687 -5.19 -5.18 -22.99
CA VAL A 687 -5.96 -4.85 -21.78
C VAL A 687 -5.22 -3.82 -20.94
N PHE A 688 -3.96 -4.10 -20.60
CA PHE A 688 -3.18 -3.20 -19.77
C PHE A 688 -2.94 -1.85 -20.45
N ALA A 689 -2.63 -1.82 -21.74
CA ALA A 689 -2.51 -0.57 -22.48
C ALA A 689 -3.82 0.21 -22.51
N HIS A 690 -4.97 -0.44 -22.68
CA HIS A 690 -6.28 0.21 -22.64
C HIS A 690 -6.58 0.87 -21.28
N ARG A 691 -6.07 0.30 -20.20
CA ARG A 691 -6.16 0.83 -18.82
C ARG A 691 -5.00 1.79 -18.46
N GLY A 692 -4.26 2.31 -19.45
CA GLY A 692 -3.19 3.28 -19.25
C GLY A 692 -1.86 2.68 -18.76
N MET A 693 -1.73 1.34 -18.73
CA MET A 693 -0.51 0.62 -18.37
C MET A 693 0.20 0.06 -19.61
N GLY A 694 0.32 0.89 -20.65
CA GLY A 694 1.02 0.62 -21.89
C GLY A 694 2.54 0.56 -21.75
N PHE A 695 3.22 0.38 -22.88
CA PHE A 695 4.67 0.19 -22.91
C PHE A 695 5.43 1.39 -22.35
N PHE A 696 5.01 2.62 -22.64
CA PHE A 696 5.68 3.85 -22.16
C PHE A 696 5.08 4.40 -20.85
N ALA A 697 4.20 3.63 -20.19
CA ALA A 697 3.64 4.03 -18.90
C ALA A 697 4.76 4.08 -17.87
N ALA A 698 4.66 5.01 -16.91
CA ALA A 698 5.78 5.35 -16.05
C ALA A 698 5.42 5.47 -14.58
N ALA A 699 6.18 4.73 -13.76
CA ALA A 699 6.26 4.91 -12.32
C ALA A 699 7.74 4.91 -11.89
N ALA A 700 8.09 5.69 -10.87
CA ALA A 700 9.44 5.69 -10.32
C ALA A 700 9.76 4.38 -9.58
N ASN A 701 8.78 3.84 -8.85
CA ASN A 701 8.80 2.57 -8.10
C ASN A 701 7.37 2.30 -7.55
N GLY A 702 7.21 1.31 -6.66
CA GLY A 702 5.94 1.01 -5.99
C GLY A 702 5.41 2.11 -5.04
N ASP A 703 6.23 3.12 -4.72
CA ASP A 703 5.86 4.29 -3.90
C ASP A 703 5.36 5.48 -4.72
N ASP A 704 5.44 5.41 -6.05
CA ASP A 704 5.07 6.53 -6.91
C ASP A 704 3.56 6.73 -6.89
N ALA A 705 3.09 7.71 -6.13
CA ALA A 705 1.69 8.07 -6.02
C ALA A 705 1.19 8.96 -7.18
N THR A 706 2.04 9.27 -8.16
CA THR A 706 1.70 10.13 -9.31
C THR A 706 2.05 9.49 -10.65
N PRO A 707 1.75 8.20 -10.88
CA PRO A 707 2.16 7.51 -12.10
C PRO A 707 1.64 8.21 -13.36
N VAL A 708 2.30 7.94 -14.50
CA VAL A 708 1.87 8.45 -15.80
C VAL A 708 1.41 7.30 -16.66
N GLU A 709 0.18 7.42 -17.14
CA GLU A 709 -0.38 6.47 -18.09
C GLU A 709 0.21 6.58 -19.50
N ASP A 710 0.13 5.47 -20.21
CA ASP A 710 0.37 5.37 -21.64
C ASP A 710 -0.51 4.25 -22.21
N PHE A 711 -0.90 4.39 -23.48
CA PHE A 711 -1.79 3.45 -24.15
C PHE A 711 -1.08 2.69 -25.28
N SER A 712 0.25 2.82 -25.39
CA SER A 712 1.01 2.22 -26.47
C SER A 712 1.22 0.74 -26.24
N LEU A 713 1.05 -0.07 -27.28
CA LEU A 713 1.48 -1.46 -27.28
C LEU A 713 3.02 -1.56 -27.37
N PRO A 714 3.62 -2.72 -27.03
CA PRO A 714 5.05 -2.93 -27.18
C PRO A 714 5.54 -2.61 -28.60
N PRO A 715 6.68 -1.91 -28.73
CA PRO A 715 7.33 -1.67 -30.01
C PRO A 715 7.65 -2.98 -30.75
N ALA A 716 7.62 -2.94 -32.08
CA ALA A 716 7.96 -4.10 -32.90
C ALA A 716 9.44 -4.51 -32.69
N PRO A 717 9.79 -5.81 -32.83
CA PRO A 717 11.18 -6.24 -32.80
C PRO A 717 12.04 -5.46 -33.79
N GLY A 718 13.23 -5.04 -33.36
CA GLY A 718 14.14 -4.24 -34.19
C GLY A 718 13.76 -2.77 -34.34
N THR A 719 12.83 -2.26 -33.52
CA THR A 719 12.52 -0.82 -33.46
C THR A 719 13.82 -0.01 -33.28
N PRO A 720 14.05 1.05 -34.07
CA PRO A 720 15.26 1.86 -33.98
C PRO A 720 15.50 2.42 -32.58
N LYS A 721 16.79 2.51 -32.22
CA LYS A 721 17.24 3.00 -30.91
C LYS A 721 18.04 4.30 -31.06
N GLY A 722 17.89 5.19 -30.10
CA GLY A 722 18.66 6.43 -29.95
C GLY A 722 19.51 6.45 -28.69
N SER A 723 20.06 7.63 -28.41
CA SER A 723 20.72 7.95 -27.15
C SER A 723 20.26 9.31 -26.63
N LEU A 724 20.43 9.54 -25.33
CA LEU A 724 20.20 10.81 -24.65
C LEU A 724 21.49 11.24 -23.98
N THR A 725 21.95 12.46 -24.26
CA THR A 725 23.17 13.03 -23.67
C THR A 725 22.90 14.45 -23.18
N GLY A 726 23.69 14.95 -22.25
CA GLY A 726 23.60 16.35 -21.84
C GLY A 726 24.41 16.65 -20.59
N LYS A 727 24.13 17.78 -19.96
CA LYS A 727 24.71 18.22 -18.70
C LYS A 727 23.64 18.44 -17.64
N VAL A 728 23.93 18.03 -16.41
CA VAL A 728 23.17 18.43 -15.22
C VAL A 728 23.99 19.50 -14.51
N ALA A 729 23.41 20.69 -14.33
CA ALA A 729 24.06 21.83 -13.71
C ALA A 729 23.23 22.39 -12.56
N ASP A 730 23.92 23.01 -11.61
CA ASP A 730 23.35 23.82 -10.54
C ASP A 730 22.82 25.12 -11.15
N ASP A 731 21.55 25.46 -10.86
CA ASP A 731 20.85 26.58 -11.47
C ASP A 731 21.40 27.96 -11.07
N ALA A 732 21.95 28.08 -9.88
CA ALA A 732 22.48 29.32 -9.34
C ALA A 732 23.92 29.58 -9.82
N THR A 733 24.73 28.53 -9.96
CA THR A 733 26.18 28.65 -10.24
C THR A 733 26.55 28.25 -11.67
N GLY A 734 25.71 27.48 -12.37
CA GLY A 734 26.03 26.87 -13.66
C GLY A 734 27.08 25.75 -13.59
N ALA A 735 27.56 25.40 -12.39
CA ALA A 735 28.52 24.34 -12.18
C ALA A 735 27.89 22.98 -12.50
N GLY A 736 28.69 22.07 -13.08
CA GLY A 736 28.22 20.70 -13.31
C GLY A 736 28.01 19.96 -11.99
N ILE A 737 26.89 19.25 -11.86
CA ILE A 737 26.58 18.45 -10.67
C ILE A 737 27.12 17.04 -10.89
N ALA A 738 28.16 16.66 -10.16
CA ALA A 738 28.73 15.32 -10.20
C ALA A 738 27.82 14.29 -9.50
N GLY A 739 27.69 13.09 -10.06
CA GLY A 739 26.90 12.00 -9.47
C GLY A 739 25.39 12.27 -9.43
N ALA A 740 24.89 13.27 -10.15
CA ALA A 740 23.45 13.43 -10.39
C ALA A 740 22.94 12.25 -11.21
N THR A 741 21.75 11.76 -10.89
CA THR A 741 21.11 10.65 -11.59
C THR A 741 20.21 11.18 -12.69
N VAL A 742 20.27 10.58 -13.88
CA VAL A 742 19.29 10.78 -14.95
C VAL A 742 18.64 9.44 -15.25
N ALA A 743 17.31 9.33 -15.16
CA ALA A 743 16.60 8.06 -15.28
C ALA A 743 15.20 8.17 -15.90
N PHE A 744 14.74 7.11 -16.56
CA PHE A 744 13.41 6.99 -17.19
C PHE A 744 12.49 6.15 -16.29
N GLY A 745 11.41 6.74 -15.78
CA GLY A 745 10.37 6.04 -15.01
C GLY A 745 9.66 4.97 -15.85
N GLY A 746 9.18 3.90 -15.20
CA GLY A 746 8.52 2.74 -15.84
C GLY A 746 9.45 1.77 -16.56
N HIS A 747 10.66 2.21 -16.91
CA HIS A 747 11.66 1.42 -17.61
C HIS A 747 12.95 1.22 -16.80
N ALA A 748 12.98 1.72 -15.56
CA ALA A 748 14.08 1.51 -14.61
C ALA A 748 14.34 0.01 -14.32
N SER A 749 13.33 -0.84 -14.54
CA SER A 749 13.40 -2.29 -14.45
C SER A 749 14.14 -2.97 -15.61
N GLY A 750 14.72 -2.22 -16.57
CA GLY A 750 15.82 -2.72 -17.40
C GLY A 750 15.46 -3.37 -18.74
N PHE A 751 14.48 -2.82 -19.48
CA PHE A 751 14.35 -3.03 -20.93
C PHE A 751 15.68 -2.74 -21.66
N ALA A 752 15.88 -3.16 -22.91
CA ALA A 752 17.20 -3.02 -23.56
C ALA A 752 17.71 -1.57 -23.55
N GLY A 753 18.79 -1.36 -22.80
CA GLY A 753 19.44 -0.08 -22.49
C GLY A 753 19.34 0.26 -20.99
N SER A 754 20.43 0.67 -20.34
CA SER A 754 20.34 1.21 -18.98
C SER A 754 19.65 2.57 -19.11
N TYR A 755 18.32 2.66 -19.05
CA TYR A 755 17.61 3.95 -19.12
C TYR A 755 17.78 4.76 -17.82
N ALA A 756 18.93 4.61 -17.18
CA ALA A 756 19.42 5.36 -16.06
C ALA A 756 20.95 5.43 -16.13
N THR A 757 21.52 6.57 -15.73
CA THR A 757 22.96 6.77 -15.55
C THR A 757 23.21 7.83 -14.47
N THR A 758 24.45 7.95 -14.00
CA THR A 758 24.90 9.11 -13.24
C THR A 758 25.80 10.02 -14.07
N THR A 759 25.91 11.28 -13.66
CA THR A 759 26.78 12.27 -14.29
C THR A 759 28.24 12.14 -13.86
N THR A 760 29.14 12.50 -14.77
CA THR A 760 30.58 12.68 -14.52
C THR A 760 30.86 13.90 -13.63
N ALA A 761 32.13 14.11 -13.27
CA ALA A 761 32.56 15.20 -12.39
C ALA A 761 32.18 16.62 -12.90
N ASP A 762 32.11 16.81 -14.22
CA ASP A 762 31.68 18.05 -14.87
C ASP A 762 30.17 18.10 -15.17
N GLY A 763 29.40 17.13 -14.67
CA GLY A 763 27.95 17.06 -14.80
C GLY A 763 27.45 16.44 -16.11
N THR A 764 28.32 15.89 -16.97
CA THR A 764 27.88 15.30 -18.24
C THR A 764 27.32 13.89 -18.07
N TYR A 765 26.37 13.50 -18.90
CA TYR A 765 25.80 12.15 -18.90
C TYR A 765 25.49 11.65 -20.32
N THR A 766 25.45 10.33 -20.49
CA THR A 766 24.99 9.68 -21.73
C THR A 766 24.25 8.38 -21.41
N ILE A 767 23.07 8.22 -22.00
CA ILE A 767 22.24 7.00 -21.97
C ILE A 767 22.10 6.52 -23.41
N SER A 768 22.39 5.25 -23.70
CA SER A 768 22.36 4.69 -25.06
C SER A 768 21.39 3.51 -25.16
N GLY A 769 20.98 3.19 -26.40
CA GLY A 769 20.12 2.04 -26.68
C GLY A 769 18.65 2.29 -26.36
N ILE A 770 18.22 3.54 -26.29
CA ILE A 770 16.86 3.91 -25.92
C ILE A 770 15.93 3.67 -27.11
N ILE A 771 14.90 2.85 -26.94
CA ILE A 771 13.90 2.61 -27.99
C ILE A 771 13.24 3.95 -28.35
N GLN A 772 13.09 4.22 -29.65
CA GLN A 772 12.41 5.42 -30.11
C GLN A 772 11.00 5.50 -29.52
N GLY A 773 10.66 6.65 -28.93
CA GLY A 773 9.38 6.86 -28.26
C GLY A 773 9.33 8.14 -27.46
N THR A 774 8.19 8.39 -26.81
CA THR A 774 8.00 9.52 -25.89
C THR A 774 7.88 8.99 -24.47
N TYR A 775 8.76 9.46 -23.60
CA TYR A 775 8.85 9.02 -22.21
C TYR A 775 8.42 10.16 -21.31
N ALA A 776 7.31 9.98 -20.58
CA ALA A 776 6.70 11.07 -19.81
C ALA A 776 7.45 11.42 -18.51
N LYS A 777 8.13 10.45 -17.90
CA LYS A 777 8.90 10.63 -16.67
C LYS A 777 10.39 10.39 -16.88
N VAL A 778 11.07 11.24 -17.65
CA VAL A 778 12.55 11.31 -17.58
C VAL A 778 12.90 12.28 -16.47
N SER A 779 13.75 11.86 -15.55
CA SER A 779 14.08 12.64 -14.36
C SER A 779 15.57 12.92 -14.28
N ALA A 780 15.92 14.06 -13.68
CA ALA A 780 17.25 14.32 -13.16
C ALA A 780 17.17 14.71 -11.68
N SER A 781 18.02 14.12 -10.85
CA SER A 781 18.07 14.39 -9.41
C SER A 781 19.51 14.35 -8.89
N GLY A 782 19.78 15.12 -7.84
CA GLY A 782 21.09 15.19 -7.20
C GLY A 782 20.96 15.28 -5.68
N ALA A 783 22.03 14.93 -4.96
CA ALA A 783 22.05 15.07 -3.51
C ALA A 783 22.04 16.55 -3.12
N GLY A 784 21.05 16.99 -2.34
CA GLY A 784 20.83 18.39 -2.02
C GLY A 784 20.21 19.21 -3.15
N PHE A 785 19.65 18.55 -4.17
CA PHE A 785 19.02 19.21 -5.31
C PHE A 785 17.59 18.71 -5.51
N ASP A 786 16.73 19.63 -5.91
CA ASP A 786 15.34 19.30 -6.23
C ASP A 786 15.31 18.49 -7.52
N GLY A 787 14.55 17.39 -7.48
CA GLY A 787 14.36 16.56 -8.65
C GLY A 787 13.58 17.33 -9.71
N ARG A 788 13.95 17.15 -10.98
CA ARG A 788 13.16 17.64 -12.11
C ARG A 788 12.72 16.45 -12.95
N VAL A 789 11.49 16.50 -13.43
CA VAL A 789 10.93 15.53 -14.37
C VAL A 789 10.54 16.26 -15.65
N LYS A 790 10.79 15.64 -16.81
CA LYS A 790 10.41 16.13 -18.14
C LYS A 790 9.90 14.97 -19.00
N THR A 791 8.95 15.28 -19.86
CA THR A 791 8.62 14.44 -21.01
C THR A 791 9.70 14.58 -22.08
N VAL A 792 10.21 13.46 -22.60
CA VAL A 792 11.28 13.44 -23.60
C VAL A 792 10.91 12.51 -24.74
N SER A 793 10.89 13.05 -25.97
CA SER A 793 10.80 12.24 -27.18
C SER A 793 12.20 11.89 -27.69
N VAL A 794 12.50 10.60 -27.74
CA VAL A 794 13.79 10.05 -28.18
C VAL A 794 13.66 9.61 -29.63
N ALA A 795 14.38 10.26 -30.53
CA ALA A 795 14.54 9.84 -31.92
C ALA A 795 15.73 8.87 -32.07
N PRO A 796 15.84 8.08 -33.18
CA PRO A 796 16.92 7.11 -33.40
C PRO A 796 18.22 7.79 -33.84
N ARG A 797 18.69 8.71 -33.00
CA ARG A 797 19.90 9.52 -33.11
C ARG A 797 20.37 9.90 -31.72
N VAL A 798 21.44 10.68 -31.64
CA VAL A 798 21.81 11.36 -30.38
C VAL A 798 20.79 12.48 -30.13
N ASN A 799 20.12 12.41 -28.97
CA ASN A 799 19.23 13.45 -28.46
C ASN A 799 19.95 14.18 -27.33
N VAL A 800 19.74 15.50 -27.22
CA VAL A 800 20.42 16.33 -26.23
C VAL A 800 19.39 16.89 -25.24
N LEU A 801 19.66 16.77 -23.95
CA LEU A 801 18.83 17.34 -22.89
C LEU A 801 19.68 17.80 -21.71
N ASP A 802 19.72 19.11 -21.50
CA ASP A 802 20.34 19.69 -20.32
C ASP A 802 19.34 19.87 -19.18
N TRP A 803 19.87 19.79 -17.97
CA TRP A 803 19.14 19.92 -16.72
C TRP A 803 19.75 21.05 -15.89
N SER A 804 18.88 21.88 -15.33
CA SER A 804 19.22 22.87 -14.34
C SER A 804 18.47 22.47 -13.07
N LEU A 805 19.19 22.08 -12.02
CA LEU A 805 18.60 21.68 -10.75
C LEU A 805 18.84 22.77 -9.72
N ARG A 806 17.81 22.99 -8.89
CA ARG A 806 17.86 23.97 -7.82
C ARG A 806 18.44 23.32 -6.57
N ARG A 807 19.40 23.99 -5.94
CA ARG A 807 20.03 23.48 -4.73
C ARG A 807 19.22 23.87 -3.51
N ASP A 808 18.71 22.87 -2.80
CA ASP A 808 18.20 23.04 -1.46
C ASP A 808 19.35 22.90 -0.44
N TRP A 809 19.60 23.97 0.30
CA TRP A 809 20.64 24.03 1.33
C TRP A 809 20.20 23.41 2.65
N ALA A 810 18.90 23.22 2.88
CA ALA A 810 18.37 22.57 4.08
C ALA A 810 18.45 21.03 3.97
N ALA A 811 18.31 20.48 2.77
CA ALA A 811 18.38 19.05 2.48
C ALA A 811 19.52 18.30 3.21
N PRO A 812 19.22 17.27 4.01
CA PRO A 812 20.22 16.36 4.59
C PRO A 812 21.07 15.66 3.54
N SER A 813 20.48 15.31 2.39
CA SER A 813 21.25 14.75 1.26
C SER A 813 22.34 15.71 0.77
N GLY A 814 22.15 17.02 0.92
CA GLY A 814 23.08 18.09 0.59
C GLY A 814 23.98 18.54 1.73
N GLY A 815 23.89 17.90 2.90
CA GLY A 815 24.66 18.20 4.12
C GLY A 815 23.99 19.16 5.11
N GLY A 816 22.73 19.54 4.89
CA GLY A 816 21.93 20.23 5.90
C GLY A 816 21.56 19.30 7.06
N ALA A 817 21.15 19.84 8.20
CA ALA A 817 20.72 19.04 9.34
C ALA A 817 19.84 19.82 10.30
N VAL A 818 18.80 19.17 10.84
CA VAL A 818 18.18 19.65 12.08
C VAL A 818 19.16 19.43 13.23
N THR A 819 19.47 20.49 13.96
CA THR A 819 20.44 20.47 15.08
C THR A 819 19.79 20.66 16.43
N ASN A 820 18.56 21.16 16.47
CA ASN A 820 17.77 21.34 17.68
C ASN A 820 16.29 21.46 17.32
N SER A 821 15.39 20.94 18.15
CA SER A 821 13.95 21.05 17.95
C SER A 821 13.20 20.78 19.26
N ASN A 822 11.95 21.25 19.36
CA ASN A 822 10.98 20.77 20.35
C ASN A 822 9.70 20.34 19.61
N GLY A 823 9.33 19.07 19.74
CA GLY A 823 8.18 18.51 19.01
C GLY A 823 8.49 17.22 18.25
N GLU A 824 9.37 16.37 18.77
CA GLU A 824 9.77 15.11 18.11
C GLU A 824 8.91 13.92 18.55
N GLU A 825 7.74 14.16 19.14
CA GLU A 825 6.88 13.09 19.68
C GLU A 825 6.48 12.10 18.58
N SER A 826 6.33 12.57 17.34
CA SER A 826 5.96 11.75 16.18
C SER A 826 7.16 11.25 15.36
N ALA A 827 8.40 11.51 15.79
CA ALA A 827 9.60 11.14 15.03
C ALA A 827 9.79 9.62 14.86
N SER A 828 9.34 8.81 15.83
CA SER A 828 9.34 7.35 15.75
C SER A 828 8.39 6.78 14.70
N PHE A 829 7.47 7.60 14.18
CA PHE A 829 6.55 7.27 13.10
C PHE A 829 6.99 7.84 11.75
N GLY A 830 8.19 8.47 11.68
CA GLY A 830 8.67 9.15 10.48
C GLY A 830 8.17 10.58 10.32
N CYS A 831 7.49 11.13 11.34
CA CYS A 831 6.82 12.42 11.30
C CYS A 831 7.48 13.48 12.20
N GLY A 832 8.80 13.39 12.36
CA GLY A 832 9.61 14.34 13.15
C GLY A 832 10.09 15.52 12.32
N SER A 833 10.73 16.49 12.96
CA SER A 833 11.15 17.72 12.25
C SER A 833 12.17 17.50 11.13
N ALA A 834 12.89 16.37 11.14
CA ALA A 834 13.79 16.00 10.06
C ALA A 834 13.07 15.69 8.73
N ALA A 835 11.79 15.28 8.78
CA ALA A 835 10.98 15.03 7.59
C ALA A 835 10.67 16.34 6.82
N MET A 836 10.68 17.49 7.50
CA MET A 836 10.45 18.81 6.89
C MET A 836 11.57 19.30 5.96
N ILE A 837 12.70 18.60 5.89
CA ILE A 837 13.83 19.03 5.06
C ILE A 837 14.33 17.89 4.16
N ASP A 838 13.59 16.80 4.04
CA ASP A 838 14.08 15.60 3.35
C ASP A 838 13.88 15.65 1.83
N GLN A 839 13.20 16.70 1.33
CA GLN A 839 12.80 16.92 -0.06
C GLN A 839 11.72 15.93 -0.56
N SER A 840 10.77 15.57 0.31
CA SER A 840 9.58 14.78 0.04
C SER A 840 8.36 15.26 0.82
N GLN A 841 7.31 15.61 0.07
CA GLN A 841 5.99 15.91 0.61
C GLN A 841 5.16 14.67 1.00
N GLY A 842 5.75 13.47 0.97
CA GLY A 842 5.07 12.22 1.33
C GLY A 842 4.93 11.99 2.85
N SER A 843 5.63 12.80 3.65
CA SER A 843 5.54 12.87 5.10
C SER A 843 5.75 14.32 5.53
N GLY A 844 5.67 14.61 6.83
CA GLY A 844 5.87 15.95 7.35
C GLY A 844 6.25 15.94 8.82
N TRP A 845 6.29 17.11 9.44
CA TRP A 845 6.44 17.25 10.87
C TRP A 845 5.07 17.46 11.51
N SER A 846 4.59 16.44 12.24
CA SER A 846 3.40 16.51 13.08
C SER A 846 3.82 16.50 14.55
N THR A 847 3.21 17.36 15.37
CA THR A 847 3.50 17.46 16.81
C THR A 847 2.30 17.93 17.59
N ASN A 848 2.24 17.51 18.86
CA ASN A 848 1.14 17.86 19.74
C ASN A 848 1.00 19.38 19.93
N ARG A 849 -0.23 19.86 19.77
CA ARG A 849 -0.69 21.20 20.11
C ARG A 849 -0.94 21.32 21.62
N VAL A 850 0.07 21.77 22.36
CA VAL A 850 -0.02 21.85 23.83
C VAL A 850 -0.54 23.23 24.25
N VAL A 851 -1.78 23.28 24.76
CA VAL A 851 -2.38 24.49 25.33
C VAL A 851 -2.17 24.52 26.85
N THR A 852 -1.49 25.55 27.37
CA THR A 852 -1.34 25.80 28.82
C THR A 852 -1.83 27.19 29.16
N GLY A 853 -2.82 27.29 30.06
CA GLY A 853 -3.37 28.59 30.49
C GLY A 853 -4.00 29.41 29.35
N GLY A 854 -4.48 28.75 28.29
CA GLY A 854 -5.06 29.40 27.10
C GLY A 854 -4.05 29.83 26.03
N ALA A 855 -2.74 29.59 26.23
CA ALA A 855 -1.71 29.84 25.24
C ALA A 855 -1.17 28.52 24.66
N VAL A 856 -0.96 28.48 23.34
CA VAL A 856 -0.31 27.35 22.67
C VAL A 856 1.20 27.46 22.85
N THR A 857 1.84 26.34 23.18
CA THR A 857 3.29 26.23 23.27
C THR A 857 3.89 26.15 21.87
N PRO A 858 4.69 27.13 21.41
CA PRO A 858 5.27 27.09 20.07
C PRO A 858 6.26 25.92 19.91
N LYS A 859 6.24 25.33 18.71
CA LYS A 859 7.09 24.22 18.31
C LYS A 859 8.08 24.72 17.28
N PHE A 860 9.37 24.51 17.49
CA PHE A 860 10.43 25.01 16.63
C PHE A 860 11.41 23.91 16.22
N MET A 861 12.03 24.13 15.07
CA MET A 861 13.22 23.39 14.62
C MET A 861 14.31 24.38 14.20
N VAL A 862 15.57 23.98 14.39
CA VAL A 862 16.77 24.71 13.98
C VAL A 862 17.53 23.90 12.96
N ILE A 863 17.57 24.41 11.73
CA ILE A 863 18.28 23.83 10.61
C ILE A 863 19.65 24.47 10.50
N LYS A 864 20.71 23.67 10.43
CA LYS A 864 22.07 24.09 10.10
C LYS A 864 22.34 23.78 8.63
N LEU A 865 22.65 24.82 7.86
CA LEU A 865 23.04 24.70 6.46
C LEU A 865 24.48 24.16 6.36
N PRO A 866 24.91 23.53 5.25
CA PRO A 866 26.25 22.98 5.08
C PRO A 866 27.33 24.06 4.81
N VAL A 867 26.93 25.23 4.32
CA VAL A 867 27.78 26.43 4.11
C VAL A 867 27.02 27.68 4.56
N ALA A 868 27.68 28.84 4.61
CA ALA A 868 26.97 30.11 4.75
C ALA A 868 26.33 30.49 3.41
N VAL A 869 25.06 30.90 3.43
CA VAL A 869 24.24 31.12 2.24
C VAL A 869 23.63 32.53 2.29
N ASN A 870 23.72 33.25 1.18
CA ASN A 870 22.89 34.41 0.91
C ASN A 870 21.53 33.90 0.45
N VAL A 871 20.60 33.77 1.40
CA VAL A 871 19.29 33.16 1.18
C VAL A 871 18.44 34.06 0.28
N SER A 872 17.99 33.52 -0.85
CA SER A 872 17.06 34.21 -1.74
C SER A 872 15.61 33.86 -1.40
N GLU A 873 15.38 32.66 -0.89
CA GLU A 873 14.03 32.14 -0.62
C GLU A 873 14.07 31.04 0.45
N ILE A 874 13.03 31.00 1.27
CA ILE A 874 12.67 29.86 2.13
C ILE A 874 11.24 29.50 1.72
N ALA A 875 11.07 28.34 1.13
CA ALA A 875 9.77 27.83 0.67
C ALA A 875 9.22 26.87 1.73
N ILE A 876 7.94 27.01 2.09
CA ILE A 876 7.30 26.23 3.16
C ILE A 876 5.95 25.72 2.69
N ASP A 877 5.73 24.42 2.79
CA ASP A 877 4.40 23.81 2.70
C ASP A 877 3.85 23.60 4.12
N PRO A 878 2.85 24.39 4.57
CA PRO A 878 2.33 24.34 5.93
C PRO A 878 1.28 23.23 6.14
N THR A 879 1.06 22.37 5.15
CA THR A 879 -0.09 21.44 5.15
C THR A 879 0.01 20.38 6.23
N GLY A 880 -1.16 20.03 6.79
CA GLY A 880 -1.38 18.84 7.59
C GLY A 880 -0.83 17.59 6.91
N SER A 881 -0.16 16.73 7.67
CA SER A 881 0.51 15.54 7.14
C SER A 881 0.30 14.37 8.09
N CYS A 882 0.96 13.24 7.83
CA CYS A 882 1.07 12.17 8.83
C CYS A 882 -0.26 11.55 9.33
N GLY A 883 -1.32 11.64 8.51
CA GLY A 883 -2.64 11.08 8.82
C GLY A 883 -3.60 12.10 9.45
N ASP A 884 -3.11 13.27 9.86
CA ASP A 884 -3.92 14.35 10.40
C ASP A 884 -4.67 15.09 9.28
N ASP A 885 -5.88 15.56 9.58
CA ASP A 885 -6.68 16.30 8.60
C ASP A 885 -6.12 17.72 8.34
N ALA A 886 -6.66 18.39 7.32
CA ALA A 886 -6.17 19.68 6.85
C ALA A 886 -6.18 20.79 7.92
N THR A 887 -6.99 20.69 8.97
CA THR A 887 -7.06 21.70 10.05
C THR A 887 -5.80 21.73 10.92
N ALA A 888 -5.01 20.64 10.94
CA ALA A 888 -3.73 20.55 11.65
C ALA A 888 -2.62 21.39 10.99
N SER A 889 -2.80 21.79 9.73
CA SER A 889 -1.87 22.67 9.01
C SER A 889 -1.42 23.86 9.86
N THR A 890 -0.15 24.23 9.81
CA THR A 890 0.38 25.38 10.55
C THR A 890 -0.31 26.65 10.10
N GLY A 891 -0.77 27.45 11.07
CA GLY A 891 -1.31 28.78 10.83
C GLY A 891 -0.25 29.85 11.13
N PRO A 892 -0.26 30.47 12.32
CA PRO A 892 0.75 31.48 12.67
C PRO A 892 2.15 30.89 12.80
N TYR A 893 3.15 31.57 12.23
CA TYR A 893 4.53 31.11 12.21
C TYR A 893 5.55 32.23 12.44
N THR A 894 6.80 31.84 12.70
CA THR A 894 7.97 32.74 12.66
C THR A 894 9.17 32.03 12.06
N LEU A 895 9.89 32.74 11.19
CA LEU A 895 11.17 32.35 10.61
C LEU A 895 12.25 33.28 11.14
N GLU A 896 13.31 32.70 11.66
CA GLU A 896 14.50 33.42 12.10
C GLU A 896 15.74 32.90 11.36
N THR A 897 16.68 33.79 11.07
CA THR A 897 17.97 33.44 10.46
C THR A 897 19.11 33.80 11.42
N SER A 898 20.21 33.08 11.30
CA SER A 898 21.42 33.32 12.09
C SER A 898 22.68 32.92 11.32
N THR A 899 23.77 33.66 11.53
CA THR A 899 25.09 33.33 10.98
C THR A 899 25.90 32.42 11.91
N ASN A 900 25.54 32.35 13.20
CA ASN A 900 26.34 31.68 14.24
C ASN A 900 25.54 30.69 15.11
N GLY A 901 24.21 30.65 14.99
CA GLY A 901 23.32 29.77 15.75
C GLY A 901 22.97 30.28 17.15
N THR A 902 23.53 31.42 17.58
CA THR A 902 23.30 32.03 18.90
C THR A 902 22.54 33.35 18.82
N THR A 903 22.82 34.16 17.79
CA THR A 903 22.16 35.46 17.57
C THR A 903 21.16 35.33 16.44
N TRP A 904 19.89 35.59 16.72
CA TRP A 904 18.78 35.34 15.79
C TRP A 904 18.16 36.66 15.32
N THR A 905 17.90 36.75 14.02
CA THR A 905 17.15 37.84 13.39
C THR A 905 15.84 37.28 12.88
N VAL A 906 14.71 37.90 13.23
CA VAL A 906 13.42 37.53 12.64
C VAL A 906 13.44 37.88 11.16
N ALA A 907 13.50 36.86 10.31
CA ALA A 907 13.51 37.01 8.87
C ALA A 907 12.10 37.22 8.32
N SER A 908 11.11 36.52 8.90
CA SER A 908 9.70 36.66 8.54
C SER A 908 8.79 36.19 9.68
N ALA A 909 7.57 36.72 9.74
CA ALA A 909 6.52 36.22 10.62
C ALA A 909 5.16 36.50 9.96
N GLY A 910 4.22 35.58 10.11
CA GLY A 910 2.94 35.67 9.42
C GLY A 910 1.95 34.60 9.86
N THR A 911 0.94 34.37 9.05
CA THR A 911 -0.07 33.34 9.25
C THR A 911 -0.42 32.73 7.90
N PHE A 912 -0.20 31.42 7.78
CA PHE A 912 -0.72 30.66 6.66
C PHE A 912 -2.22 30.44 6.83
N THR A 913 -2.91 30.40 5.70
CA THR A 913 -4.36 30.25 5.61
C THR A 913 -4.69 28.94 4.90
N PRO A 914 -5.98 28.52 4.85
CA PRO A 914 -6.36 27.32 4.12
C PRO A 914 -6.00 27.37 2.62
N ALA A 915 -5.86 28.57 2.05
CA ALA A 915 -5.42 28.77 0.67
C ALA A 915 -3.95 28.41 0.43
N ASP A 916 -3.16 28.26 1.49
CA ASP A 916 -1.72 27.99 1.45
C ASP A 916 -1.40 26.49 1.57
N ARG A 917 -2.43 25.64 1.75
CA ARG A 917 -2.30 24.17 1.83
C ARG A 917 -2.03 23.54 0.45
N GLY A 918 -1.35 22.39 0.45
CA GLY A 918 -0.95 21.57 -0.69
C GLY A 918 0.07 22.23 -1.63
N ARG A 919 0.83 23.23 -1.15
CA ARG A 919 1.80 23.96 -1.96
C ARG A 919 2.90 24.60 -1.12
N PHE A 920 4.04 24.83 -1.76
CA PHE A 920 5.07 25.72 -1.22
C PHE A 920 4.64 27.19 -1.25
N ASN A 921 4.87 27.87 -0.14
CA ASN A 921 4.66 29.29 0.04
C ASN A 921 5.99 29.94 0.40
N SER A 922 6.27 31.12 -0.15
CA SER A 922 7.57 31.78 -0.02
C SER A 922 7.41 33.11 0.72
N PRO A 923 7.50 33.13 2.06
CA PRO A 923 7.40 34.37 2.83
C PRO A 923 8.44 35.39 2.42
N THR A 924 8.07 36.67 2.42
CA THR A 924 9.04 37.76 2.25
C THR A 924 10.05 37.73 3.40
N LEU A 925 11.35 37.74 3.06
CA LEU A 925 12.45 37.58 4.01
C LEU A 925 13.23 38.89 4.22
N THR A 926 13.74 39.05 5.44
CA THR A 926 14.78 40.01 5.81
C THR A 926 15.97 39.28 6.46
N GLY A 927 17.13 39.93 6.60
CA GLY A 927 18.29 39.32 7.28
C GLY A 927 18.83 38.06 6.59
N THR A 928 18.91 38.07 5.26
CA THR A 928 19.20 36.88 4.44
C THR A 928 20.67 36.68 4.08
N ALA A 929 21.57 37.60 4.46
CA ALA A 929 22.98 37.52 4.11
C ALA A 929 23.76 36.57 5.04
N GLY A 930 24.61 35.71 4.47
CA GLY A 930 25.54 34.86 5.22
C GLY A 930 24.90 33.88 6.21
N VAL A 931 23.63 33.51 5.98
CA VAL A 931 22.86 32.66 6.89
C VAL A 931 23.48 31.29 6.97
N ARG A 932 23.66 30.79 8.19
CA ARG A 932 24.17 29.44 8.46
C ARG A 932 23.16 28.58 9.21
N PHE A 933 22.23 29.22 9.90
CA PHE A 933 21.17 28.56 10.65
C PHE A 933 19.82 29.24 10.40
N ILE A 934 18.77 28.43 10.32
CA ILE A 934 17.38 28.89 10.20
C ILE A 934 16.60 28.27 11.37
N ARG A 935 15.75 29.06 12.01
CA ARG A 935 14.76 28.56 12.97
C ARG A 935 13.37 28.77 12.39
N TYR A 936 12.64 27.68 12.22
CA TYR A 936 11.23 27.70 11.88
C TYR A 936 10.42 27.40 13.13
N THR A 937 9.43 28.23 13.44
CA THR A 937 8.56 28.08 14.62
C THR A 937 7.09 28.06 14.18
N MET A 938 6.42 26.94 14.40
CA MET A 938 4.96 26.78 14.31
C MET A 938 4.36 27.26 15.65
N LYS A 939 3.48 28.27 15.60
CA LYS A 939 2.91 28.85 16.82
C LYS A 939 1.54 28.28 17.17
N ASP A 940 0.75 27.95 16.15
CA ASP A 940 -0.57 27.33 16.29
C ASP A 940 -0.99 26.67 14.97
N SER A 941 -2.00 25.81 15.01
CA SER A 941 -2.66 25.24 13.84
C SER A 941 -3.66 26.24 13.22
N GLN A 942 -4.17 25.92 12.04
CA GLN A 942 -5.22 26.69 11.38
C GLN A 942 -6.61 26.45 12.01
N ALA A 943 -6.79 25.35 12.76
CA ALA A 943 -8.06 24.95 13.34
C ALA A 943 -8.73 26.03 14.22
N VAL A 944 -7.94 26.80 14.98
CA VAL A 944 -8.48 27.91 15.81
C VAL A 944 -9.03 29.03 14.93
N ALA A 945 -8.31 29.43 13.89
CA ALA A 945 -8.73 30.49 12.98
C ALA A 945 -9.95 30.09 12.14
N GLU A 946 -10.10 28.79 11.88
CA GLU A 946 -11.27 28.20 11.22
C GLU A 946 -12.46 28.00 12.19
N GLY A 947 -12.29 28.25 13.48
CA GLY A 947 -13.35 28.19 14.47
C GLY A 947 -13.63 26.80 15.06
N HIS A 948 -12.74 25.83 14.85
CA HIS A 948 -12.92 24.45 15.30
C HIS A 948 -12.66 24.27 16.80
N CYS A 949 -11.68 24.98 17.38
CA CYS A 949 -11.22 24.69 18.76
C CYS A 949 -11.92 25.48 19.87
N ALA A 950 -13.08 26.09 19.62
CA ALA A 950 -13.83 26.86 20.61
C ALA A 950 -15.02 26.04 21.17
N GLY A 951 -15.00 25.73 22.47
CA GLY A 951 -16.19 25.24 23.20
C GLY A 951 -16.22 23.77 23.60
N GLY A 952 -15.15 23.00 23.36
CA GLY A 952 -15.09 21.57 23.68
C GLY A 952 -15.89 20.75 22.68
N THR A 953 -15.31 19.65 22.19
CA THR A 953 -15.82 18.74 21.13
C THR A 953 -15.74 19.28 19.70
N SER A 954 -14.58 19.09 19.07
CA SER A 954 -14.40 19.21 17.62
C SER A 954 -13.45 18.09 17.19
N ASP A 955 -13.86 17.30 16.18
CA ASP A 955 -13.08 16.17 15.63
C ASP A 955 -11.94 16.63 14.69
N ALA A 956 -11.73 17.95 14.58
CA ALA A 956 -10.65 18.55 13.81
C ALA A 956 -9.29 18.26 14.45
N SER A 957 -8.44 17.52 13.74
CA SER A 957 -7.09 17.10 14.16
C SER A 957 -6.26 18.28 14.65
N GLY A 958 -6.43 19.46 14.04
CA GLY A 958 -5.69 20.66 14.41
C GLY A 958 -6.00 21.24 15.79
N CYS A 959 -7.00 20.73 16.51
CA CYS A 959 -7.16 21.10 17.91
C CYS A 959 -6.16 20.40 18.83
N ASP A 960 -5.62 19.25 18.41
CA ASP A 960 -4.68 18.41 19.13
C ASP A 960 -3.27 18.38 18.51
N PHE A 961 -3.15 18.73 17.22
CA PHE A 961 -1.88 18.68 16.46
C PHE A 961 -1.58 19.99 15.71
N ILE A 962 -0.29 20.22 15.42
CA ILE A 962 0.21 21.29 14.55
C ILE A 962 1.22 20.68 13.59
N ASP A 963 0.99 20.90 12.31
CA ASP A 963 1.69 20.20 11.25
C ASP A 963 2.34 21.14 10.23
N SER A 964 3.41 20.68 9.60
CA SER A 964 3.88 21.21 8.32
C SER A 964 4.47 20.08 7.48
N THR A 965 4.44 20.20 6.16
CA THR A 965 4.86 19.14 5.25
C THR A 965 6.32 19.25 4.84
N GLU A 966 6.79 20.42 4.35
CA GLU A 966 8.16 20.58 3.86
C GLU A 966 8.68 22.03 3.98
N LEU A 967 9.99 22.21 4.13
CA LEU A 967 10.72 23.48 4.09
C LEU A 967 12.02 23.34 3.30
N GLU A 968 12.16 24.16 2.25
CA GLU A 968 13.34 24.20 1.39
C GLU A 968 14.01 25.58 1.46
N VAL A 969 15.34 25.61 1.35
CA VAL A 969 16.16 26.83 1.50
C VAL A 969 17.03 27.03 0.26
N TYR A 970 16.84 28.17 -0.38
CA TYR A 970 17.52 28.50 -1.63
C TYR A 970 18.34 29.77 -1.51
N GLY A 971 19.43 29.82 -2.26
CA GLY A 971 20.31 30.97 -2.29
C GLY A 971 21.68 30.63 -2.88
N SER A 972 22.57 31.61 -2.82
CA SER A 972 23.95 31.45 -3.28
C SER A 972 24.90 31.28 -2.09
N PRO A 973 25.93 30.43 -2.18
CA PRO A 973 26.94 30.33 -1.13
C PRO A 973 27.66 31.68 -0.99
N THR A 974 27.95 32.07 0.25
CA THR A 974 28.79 33.26 0.51
C THR A 974 30.24 32.95 0.07
N PRO A 975 30.91 33.87 -0.65
CA PRO A 975 32.29 33.68 -1.13
C PRO A 975 33.31 33.36 -0.03
#